data_AF-A0A1I1E918-F1
#
_entry.id   AF-A0A1I1E918-F1
#
_cell.length_a   1.000
_cell.length_b   1.000
_cell.length_c   1.000
_cell.angle_alpha   90.00
_cell.angle_beta   90.00
_cell.angle_gamma   90.00
#
_symmetry.space_group_name_H-M   'P 1'
#
loop_
_entity.id
_entity.type
_entity.pdbx_description
1 polymer ?
#
loop_
_entity_poly.entity_id
_entity_poly.type
_entity_poly.pdbx_seq_one_letter_code
_entity_poly.pdbx_strand_id
1 'polypeptide(L)'
;MQVQKKNSNSPAITQWQLGEWIALANNPKDELLAIAAQLETGQLNAAESQVFQQADKATKIQMLVSALHNTLGRSALLLNKQEEAHSHFTQALEQGPYPGDPQLLAPLRMAHQASQLGIGLNNLTGLQLHLTQASQTSEQQTPLTKQLYGFLDQLLIKLAEEGKTLQLDGMPVFNGKDPFMAGKTVMALAYWVTEYTAGDPITGKRIHLARKIIKLLENQPATSWGAFFYLKGLKQLHKSGLLDACFSVNHLIQLKDQLHWNTFVDPKTYQLKSKPTNFYQVAYAIAQLRFQIGWEGAEPSYSLLEALQNHYEDVSGEFGFADETKGKGRYDRYSFLLVAEIAQRMREAGMPLPNTLKKNLRSSADYVLINLNEQGDGFQYGRSIGAYGDTAFLEILTAAAWYGLLSPEEMHAAHYFSCLCTQKFIDYWWDEQRGTVNLWEDGRVTDGYRGKHRILGENFSLIYQHLYTQNIWQELGYSEAKLSKKEYQSWLKQLPKATLTWFHKGKEGDSQQALFTYRDKDRIFNLPLVNGEEYVRHSTYLPIPYTREVIQGQPDTEVPLLLPVIQEPTGEGLWPVGRFTEISLQQEAEGYTLTWQQELSDNLLLLTRYQFSQGKIEREDTLKGEGSTLHAVCMQWPDTLKIDADEKLHKEMKLSFKGYQIAANGIEACYQTDKNTSLNELKLGWSLAY
;
A
#
# COMPACT_ATOMS: atom_id res chain seq x y z
N MET A 1 29.81 21.62 34.20
CA MET A 1 28.96 22.47 33.36
C MET A 1 28.82 21.81 31.99
N GLN A 2 27.75 21.04 31.78
CA GLN A 2 27.40 20.47 30.49
C GLN A 2 26.81 21.58 29.61
N VAL A 3 27.40 21.81 28.44
CA VAL A 3 26.78 22.62 27.39
C VAL A 3 25.71 21.76 26.73
N GLN A 4 24.45 22.07 27.00
CA GLN A 4 23.31 21.54 26.26
C GLN A 4 23.47 21.92 24.78
N LYS A 5 23.74 20.94 23.91
CA LYS A 5 23.45 21.07 22.48
C LYS A 5 21.93 21.07 22.32
N LYS A 6 21.33 22.26 22.20
CA LYS A 6 20.00 22.44 21.62
C LYS A 6 20.08 22.01 20.15
N ASN A 7 19.67 20.78 19.84
CA ASN A 7 19.23 20.44 18.49
C ASN A 7 17.84 21.04 18.31
N SER A 8 17.79 22.29 17.85
CA SER A 8 16.57 22.92 17.37
C SER A 8 16.65 23.03 15.85
N ASN A 9 15.95 22.14 15.13
CA ASN A 9 15.55 22.43 13.76
C ASN A 9 14.48 23.53 13.82
N SER A 10 14.95 24.78 13.85
CA SER A 10 14.08 25.94 13.75
C SER A 10 13.49 26.01 12.34
N PRO A 11 12.16 26.16 12.17
CA PRO A 11 11.52 26.36 10.87
C PRO A 11 12.18 27.45 10.01
N ALA A 12 12.73 28.49 10.65
CA ALA A 12 13.44 29.58 9.98
C ALA A 12 14.70 29.11 9.22
N ILE A 13 15.38 28.08 9.73
CA ILE A 13 16.60 27.52 9.11
C ILE A 13 16.23 26.73 7.86
N THR A 14 15.16 25.93 7.91
CA THR A 14 14.64 25.19 6.75
C THR A 14 14.14 26.15 5.66
N GLN A 15 13.43 27.21 6.06
CA GLN A 15 12.98 28.27 5.17
C GLN A 15 14.15 29.00 4.51
N TRP A 16 15.24 29.25 5.25
CA TRP A 16 16.49 29.79 4.70
C TRP A 16 17.14 28.85 3.67
N GLN A 17 17.11 27.53 3.90
CA GLN A 17 17.70 26.53 3.00
C GLN A 17 16.95 26.40 1.67
N LEU A 18 15.61 26.49 1.73
CA LEU A 18 14.75 26.39 0.56
C LEU A 18 14.59 27.74 -0.17
N GLY A 19 14.98 28.84 0.48
CA GLY A 19 14.88 30.20 -0.06
C GLY A 19 13.45 30.74 -0.03
N GLU A 20 12.72 30.44 1.04
CA GLU A 20 11.38 30.95 1.31
C GLU A 20 11.44 32.39 1.88
N TRP A 21 12.11 33.29 1.17
CA TRP A 21 12.48 34.62 1.67
C TRP A 21 11.28 35.49 2.07
N ILE A 22 10.17 35.40 1.35
CA ILE A 22 8.96 36.17 1.67
C ILE A 22 8.37 35.68 3.01
N ALA A 23 8.35 34.36 3.24
CA ALA A 23 7.85 33.80 4.50
C ALA A 23 8.78 34.14 5.67
N LEU A 24 10.09 34.09 5.44
CA LEU A 24 11.13 34.39 6.43
C LEU A 24 11.17 35.87 6.80
N ALA A 25 10.96 36.78 5.83
CA ALA A 25 10.91 38.23 6.04
C ALA A 25 9.65 38.67 6.83
N ASN A 26 8.55 37.94 6.68
CA ASN A 26 7.25 38.29 7.25
C ASN A 26 6.97 37.66 8.63
N ASN A 27 7.77 36.69 9.10
CA ASN A 27 7.53 36.00 10.37
C ASN A 27 8.83 35.62 11.12
N PRO A 28 9.57 36.62 11.65
CA PRO A 28 10.90 36.42 12.19
C PRO A 28 10.87 35.73 13.56
N LYS A 29 11.17 34.42 13.60
CA LYS A 29 11.61 33.76 14.84
C LYS A 29 13.13 33.86 15.05
N ASP A 30 13.87 34.14 13.98
CA ASP A 30 15.31 34.35 13.95
C ASP A 30 15.59 35.69 13.25
N GLU A 31 15.98 36.70 14.04
CA GLU A 31 16.14 38.09 13.58
C GLU A 31 17.21 38.22 12.48
N LEU A 32 18.25 37.38 12.52
CA LEU A 32 19.34 37.43 11.54
C LEU A 32 18.91 36.86 10.19
N LEU A 33 18.17 35.74 10.19
CA LEU A 33 17.65 35.15 8.97
C LEU A 33 16.59 36.06 8.33
N ALA A 34 15.79 36.73 9.13
CA ALA A 34 14.79 37.69 8.66
C ALA A 34 15.40 38.91 7.97
N ILE A 35 16.46 39.49 8.53
CA ILE A 35 17.18 40.62 7.90
C ILE A 35 17.73 40.20 6.54
N ALA A 36 18.35 39.03 6.46
CA ALA A 36 18.89 38.52 5.22
C ALA A 36 17.79 38.24 4.17
N ALA A 37 16.62 37.75 4.60
CA ALA A 37 15.45 37.63 3.72
C ALA A 37 14.83 38.97 3.30
N GLN A 38 14.84 39.98 4.16
CA GLN A 38 14.39 41.34 3.83
C GLN A 38 15.31 41.98 2.78
N LEU A 39 16.63 41.78 2.88
CA LEU A 39 17.58 42.20 1.84
C LEU A 39 17.29 41.50 0.50
N GLU A 40 17.09 40.18 0.52
CA GLU A 40 16.78 39.36 -0.66
C GLU A 40 15.42 39.65 -1.31
N THR A 41 14.50 40.26 -0.57
CA THR A 41 13.16 40.66 -1.05
C THR A 41 13.04 42.16 -1.35
N GLY A 42 14.15 42.92 -1.27
CA GLY A 42 14.18 44.36 -1.58
C GLY A 42 13.57 45.26 -0.50
N GLN A 43 13.34 44.73 0.70
CA GLN A 43 12.84 45.47 1.87
C GLN A 43 13.98 46.20 2.60
N LEU A 44 14.73 47.03 1.86
CA LEU A 44 15.96 47.66 2.35
C LEU A 44 15.74 48.53 3.60
N ASN A 45 14.64 49.28 3.64
CA ASN A 45 14.29 50.13 4.79
C ASN A 45 13.98 49.31 6.06
N ALA A 46 13.42 48.11 5.90
CA ALA A 46 13.16 47.20 7.03
C ALA A 46 14.46 46.59 7.55
N ALA A 47 15.34 46.15 6.64
CA ALA A 47 16.64 45.58 6.95
C ALA A 47 17.59 46.61 7.62
N GLU A 48 17.59 47.86 7.16
CA GLU A 48 18.40 48.96 7.73
C GLU A 48 17.97 49.34 9.15
N SER A 49 16.68 49.19 9.50
CA SER A 49 16.19 49.49 10.85
C SER A 49 16.58 48.44 11.91
N GLN A 50 17.05 47.25 11.49
CA GLN A 50 17.29 46.08 12.34
C GLN A 50 18.78 45.73 12.54
N VAL A 51 19.70 46.66 12.28
CA VAL A 51 21.16 46.40 12.20
C VAL A 51 21.78 45.84 13.51
N PHE A 52 22.08 44.53 13.47
CA PHE A 52 23.32 43.82 13.87
C PHE A 52 23.86 43.90 15.33
N GLN A 53 23.06 43.67 16.38
CA GLN A 53 23.63 43.62 17.75
C GLN A 53 23.97 42.23 18.32
N GLN A 54 23.47 41.10 17.78
CA GLN A 54 23.54 39.82 18.52
C GLN A 54 24.36 38.66 17.91
N ALA A 55 24.80 38.74 16.65
CA ALA A 55 25.72 37.72 16.07
C ALA A 55 27.20 38.13 16.16
N ASP A 56 28.09 37.14 16.23
CA ASP A 56 29.52 37.38 16.04
C ASP A 56 29.84 37.79 14.58
N LYS A 57 31.00 38.43 14.39
CA LYS A 57 31.42 38.97 13.10
C LYS A 57 31.56 37.89 12.01
N ALA A 58 31.95 36.66 12.37
CA ALA A 58 32.18 35.58 11.42
C ALA A 58 30.84 35.07 10.86
N THR A 59 29.86 34.84 11.73
CA THR A 59 28.50 34.44 11.36
C THR A 59 27.83 35.47 10.45
N LYS A 60 28.02 36.77 10.73
CA LYS A 60 27.49 37.86 9.88
C LYS A 60 28.11 37.83 8.47
N ILE A 61 29.42 37.66 8.37
CA ILE A 61 30.13 37.59 7.09
C ILE A 61 29.67 36.36 6.30
N GLN A 62 29.57 35.21 6.98
CA GLN A 62 29.14 33.95 6.40
C GLN A 62 27.72 34.04 5.80
N MET A 63 26.78 34.65 6.53
CA MET A 63 25.42 34.89 6.03
C MET A 63 25.37 35.85 4.84
N LEU A 64 26.17 36.93 4.86
CA LEU A 64 26.25 37.86 3.73
C LEU A 64 26.83 37.20 2.47
N VAL A 65 27.83 36.34 2.62
CA VAL A 65 28.42 35.57 1.52
C VAL A 65 27.40 34.56 0.97
N SER A 66 26.67 33.85 1.84
CA SER A 66 25.59 32.94 1.44
C SER A 66 24.45 33.66 0.70
N ALA A 67 24.03 34.84 1.18
CA ALA A 67 23.03 35.68 0.51
C ALA A 67 23.52 36.17 -0.86
N LEU A 68 24.76 36.66 -0.95
CA LEU A 68 25.37 37.08 -2.21
C LEU A 68 25.34 35.95 -3.25
N HIS A 69 25.72 34.74 -2.85
CA HIS A 69 25.65 33.58 -3.73
C HIS A 69 24.22 33.21 -4.13
N ASN A 70 23.21 33.38 -3.26
CA ASN A 70 21.81 33.21 -3.66
C ASN A 70 21.36 34.24 -4.70
N THR A 71 21.68 35.52 -4.49
CA THR A 71 21.37 36.58 -5.46
C THR A 71 22.04 36.32 -6.81
N LEU A 72 23.30 35.90 -6.81
CA LEU A 72 24.03 35.52 -8.03
C LEU A 72 23.41 34.29 -8.70
N GLY A 73 22.99 33.29 -7.93
CA GLY A 73 22.29 32.10 -8.45
C GLY A 73 20.96 32.44 -9.12
N ARG A 74 20.17 33.33 -8.52
CA ARG A 74 18.91 33.84 -9.11
C ARG A 74 19.16 34.68 -10.38
N SER A 75 20.19 35.52 -10.37
CA SER A 75 20.60 36.30 -11.55
C SER A 75 21.06 35.39 -12.69
N ALA A 76 21.82 34.34 -12.38
CA ALA A 76 22.23 33.33 -13.35
C ALA A 76 21.03 32.56 -13.92
N LEU A 77 20.01 32.23 -13.11
CA LEU A 77 18.75 31.66 -13.60
C LEU A 77 18.04 32.59 -14.60
N LEU A 78 17.92 33.89 -14.28
CA LEU A 78 17.29 34.88 -15.17
C LEU A 78 18.05 35.05 -16.50
N LEU A 79 19.37 34.83 -16.49
CA LEU A 79 20.23 34.86 -17.67
C LEU A 79 20.32 33.49 -18.37
N ASN A 80 19.54 32.50 -17.94
CA ASN A 80 19.56 31.11 -18.42
C ASN A 80 20.94 30.43 -18.32
N LYS A 81 21.72 30.76 -17.30
CA LYS A 81 23.04 30.21 -17.02
C LYS A 81 23.01 29.22 -15.86
N GLN A 82 22.72 27.97 -16.18
CA GLN A 82 22.27 27.00 -15.19
C GLN A 82 23.38 26.38 -14.35
N GLU A 83 24.52 26.11 -14.97
CA GLU A 83 25.70 25.62 -14.26
C GLU A 83 26.24 26.68 -13.30
N GLU A 84 26.25 27.96 -13.73
CA GLU A 84 26.58 29.10 -12.87
C GLU A 84 25.57 29.23 -11.73
N ALA A 85 24.26 29.09 -12.01
CA ALA A 85 23.21 29.13 -11.00
C ALA A 85 23.36 28.01 -9.96
N HIS A 86 23.57 26.77 -10.41
CA HIS A 86 23.78 25.61 -9.54
C HIS A 86 25.03 25.81 -8.68
N SER A 87 26.16 26.20 -9.29
CA SER A 87 27.41 26.48 -8.57
C SER A 87 27.21 27.53 -7.48
N HIS A 88 26.48 28.60 -7.78
CA HIS A 88 26.14 29.64 -6.82
C HIS A 88 25.23 29.13 -5.69
N PHE A 89 24.21 28.31 -5.99
CA PHE A 89 23.38 27.74 -4.93
C PHE A 89 24.12 26.72 -4.05
N THR A 90 25.04 25.93 -4.63
CA THR A 90 25.95 25.05 -3.87
C THR A 90 26.83 25.88 -2.94
N GLN A 91 27.47 26.95 -3.43
CA GLN A 91 28.27 27.86 -2.61
C GLN A 91 27.43 28.56 -1.53
N ALA A 92 26.19 28.94 -1.83
CA ALA A 92 25.30 29.53 -0.83
C ALA A 92 24.99 28.55 0.32
N LEU A 93 24.88 27.25 0.03
CA LEU A 93 24.64 26.19 1.00
C LEU A 93 25.91 25.84 1.79
N GLU A 94 27.08 25.75 1.13
CA GLU A 94 28.39 25.51 1.76
C GLU A 94 28.78 26.61 2.74
N GLN A 95 28.52 27.86 2.34
CA GLN A 95 28.78 29.04 3.18
C GLN A 95 27.61 29.33 4.11
N GLY A 96 26.55 28.51 4.16
CA GLY A 96 25.43 28.69 5.08
C GLY A 96 25.74 28.16 6.49
N PRO A 97 25.00 28.56 7.54
CA PRO A 97 25.26 28.14 8.92
C PRO A 97 24.87 26.67 9.23
N TYR A 98 24.62 25.80 8.24
CA TYR A 98 24.02 24.47 8.47
C TYR A 98 24.71 23.30 7.73
N PRO A 99 24.83 22.10 8.35
CA PRO A 99 25.58 20.95 7.82
C PRO A 99 24.76 20.04 6.88
N GLY A 100 24.04 20.62 5.91
CA GLY A 100 23.37 19.83 4.86
C GLY A 100 24.31 19.55 3.69
N ASP A 101 24.15 18.43 2.98
CA ASP A 101 24.93 18.15 1.77
C ASP A 101 24.58 19.16 0.65
N PRO A 102 25.51 20.07 0.30
CA PRO A 102 25.26 21.10 -0.70
C PRO A 102 24.96 20.55 -2.09
N GLN A 103 25.45 19.35 -2.41
CA GLN A 103 25.22 18.70 -3.71
C GLN A 103 23.78 18.19 -3.84
N LEU A 104 23.16 17.78 -2.73
CA LEU A 104 21.78 17.31 -2.70
C LEU A 104 20.76 18.45 -2.61
N LEU A 105 21.11 19.53 -1.91
CA LEU A 105 20.20 20.64 -1.64
C LEU A 105 20.20 21.72 -2.73
N ALA A 106 21.31 21.88 -3.47
CA ALA A 106 21.41 22.89 -4.53
C ALA A 106 20.38 22.69 -5.66
N PRO A 107 20.11 21.47 -6.17
CA PRO A 107 19.11 21.26 -7.21
C PRO A 107 17.68 21.60 -6.74
N LEU A 108 17.32 21.23 -5.51
CA LEU A 108 16.01 21.52 -4.92
C LEU A 108 15.81 23.04 -4.73
N ARG A 109 16.83 23.71 -4.21
CA ARG A 109 16.85 25.16 -4.03
C ARG A 109 16.75 25.88 -5.38
N MET A 110 17.53 25.44 -6.38
CA MET A 110 17.50 25.98 -7.73
C MET A 110 16.11 25.82 -8.37
N ALA A 111 15.47 24.66 -8.24
CA ALA A 111 14.13 24.41 -8.76
C ALA A 111 13.08 25.31 -8.07
N HIS A 112 13.19 25.48 -6.75
CA HIS A 112 12.32 26.37 -5.99
C HIS A 112 12.48 27.84 -6.41
N GLN A 113 13.73 28.32 -6.53
CA GLN A 113 14.02 29.69 -6.95
C GLN A 113 13.61 29.96 -8.40
N ALA A 114 13.79 28.99 -9.31
CA ALA A 114 13.29 29.10 -10.68
C ALA A 114 11.76 29.24 -10.72
N SER A 115 11.05 28.45 -9.90
CA SER A 115 9.60 28.56 -9.75
C SER A 115 9.16 29.92 -9.22
N GLN A 116 9.85 30.48 -8.23
CA GLN A 116 9.54 31.82 -7.69
C GLN A 116 9.76 32.93 -8.72
N LEU A 117 10.71 32.74 -9.64
CA LEU A 117 11.03 33.69 -10.71
C LEU A 117 10.15 33.50 -11.96
N GLY A 118 9.22 32.53 -11.96
CA GLY A 118 8.39 32.21 -13.12
C GLY A 118 9.17 31.59 -14.29
N ILE A 119 10.35 31.01 -14.03
CA ILE A 119 11.19 30.36 -15.02
C ILE A 119 10.76 28.90 -15.13
N GLY A 120 10.22 28.51 -16.29
CA GLY A 120 9.82 27.13 -16.54
C GLY A 120 11.00 26.16 -16.46
N LEU A 121 10.87 25.10 -15.67
CA LEU A 121 11.89 24.06 -15.47
C LEU A 121 12.30 23.34 -16.77
N ASN A 122 11.47 23.44 -17.82
CA ASN A 122 11.75 22.87 -19.15
C ASN A 122 12.97 23.49 -19.84
N ASN A 123 13.41 24.68 -19.42
CA ASN A 123 14.61 25.29 -19.96
C ASN A 123 15.88 24.77 -19.28
N LEU A 124 15.80 24.04 -18.15
CA LEU A 124 16.93 23.56 -17.36
C LEU A 124 17.62 22.31 -17.96
N THR A 125 18.27 22.46 -19.11
CA THR A 125 18.86 21.36 -19.89
C THR A 125 20.20 20.81 -19.37
N GLY A 126 20.77 21.33 -18.28
CA GLY A 126 22.14 20.96 -17.84
C GLY A 126 22.30 20.01 -16.65
N LEU A 127 21.24 19.80 -15.84
CA LEU A 127 21.31 18.90 -14.69
C LEU A 127 20.36 17.74 -14.91
N GLN A 128 20.91 16.58 -15.30
CA GLN A 128 20.24 15.29 -15.13
C GLN A 128 20.05 15.02 -13.62
N LEU A 129 19.07 15.69 -13.01
CA LEU A 129 18.15 14.95 -12.17
C LEU A 129 17.61 13.83 -13.07
N HIS A 130 17.68 12.58 -12.64
CA HIS A 130 16.88 11.50 -13.19
C HIS A 130 15.38 11.75 -12.93
N LEU A 131 14.87 12.92 -13.30
CA LEU A 131 13.48 13.15 -13.63
C LEU A 131 13.34 12.76 -15.08
N THR A 132 13.36 11.46 -15.34
CA THR A 132 12.98 10.88 -16.61
C THR A 132 11.72 11.58 -17.10
N GLN A 133 11.87 12.33 -18.20
CA GLN A 133 10.79 12.61 -19.12
C GLN A 133 10.37 11.26 -19.71
N ALA A 134 9.57 10.51 -18.97
CA ALA A 134 8.82 9.39 -19.51
C ALA A 134 7.41 9.93 -19.85
N SER A 135 7.33 10.78 -20.87
CA SER A 135 6.15 10.69 -21.73
C SER A 135 6.39 9.43 -22.54
N GLN A 136 5.81 8.30 -22.11
CA GLN A 136 5.88 7.07 -22.89
C GLN A 136 5.32 7.39 -24.27
N THR A 137 6.16 7.34 -25.30
CA THR A 137 5.63 7.26 -26.66
C THR A 137 4.98 5.88 -26.79
N SER A 138 3.92 5.76 -27.59
CA SER A 138 3.23 4.48 -27.82
C SER A 138 4.17 3.35 -28.29
N GLU A 139 5.35 3.69 -28.81
CA GLU A 139 6.43 2.77 -29.20
C GLU A 139 7.14 2.08 -28.01
N GLN A 140 7.02 2.60 -26.79
CA GLN A 140 7.65 2.03 -25.58
C GLN A 140 6.70 1.20 -24.71
N GLN A 141 5.42 1.05 -25.10
CA GLN A 141 4.46 0.27 -24.34
C GLN A 141 4.70 -1.23 -24.51
N THR A 142 4.56 -1.99 -23.41
CA THR A 142 4.52 -3.44 -23.49
C THR A 142 3.15 -3.90 -23.99
N PRO A 143 3.03 -5.13 -24.52
CA PRO A 143 1.72 -5.69 -24.88
C PRO A 143 0.70 -5.63 -23.74
N LEU A 144 1.15 -5.82 -22.50
CA LEU A 144 0.32 -5.74 -21.30
C LEU A 144 -0.19 -4.32 -21.05
N THR A 145 0.68 -3.31 -21.04
CA THR A 145 0.26 -1.93 -20.79
C THR A 145 -0.66 -1.41 -21.90
N LYS A 146 -0.43 -1.82 -23.15
CA LYS A 146 -1.30 -1.49 -24.28
C LYS A 146 -2.73 -2.01 -24.08
N GLN A 147 -2.91 -3.23 -23.57
CA GLN A 147 -4.24 -3.77 -23.28
C GLN A 147 -4.91 -3.05 -22.11
N LEU A 148 -4.17 -2.73 -21.05
CA LEU A 148 -4.68 -1.94 -19.92
C LEU A 148 -5.15 -0.53 -20.36
N TYR A 149 -4.39 0.14 -21.24
CA TYR A 149 -4.84 1.40 -21.84
C TYR A 149 -6.08 1.21 -22.73
N GLY A 150 -6.21 0.07 -23.41
CA GLY A 150 -7.41 -0.30 -24.15
C GLY A 150 -8.66 -0.38 -23.25
N PHE A 151 -8.55 -0.97 -22.06
CA PHE A 151 -9.64 -1.01 -21.09
C PHE A 151 -10.00 0.39 -20.56
N LEU A 152 -8.98 1.24 -20.28
CA LEU A 152 -9.23 2.63 -19.90
C LEU A 152 -9.95 3.40 -21.02
N ASP A 153 -9.51 3.23 -22.27
CA ASP A 153 -10.09 3.89 -23.44
C ASP A 153 -11.57 3.54 -23.59
N GLN A 154 -11.91 2.24 -23.52
CA GLN A 154 -13.30 1.77 -23.58
C GLN A 154 -14.17 2.38 -22.46
N LEU A 155 -13.70 2.33 -21.21
CA LEU A 155 -14.46 2.83 -20.07
C LEU A 155 -14.65 4.35 -20.11
N LEU A 156 -13.61 5.11 -20.47
CA LEU A 156 -13.65 6.56 -20.50
C LEU A 156 -14.44 7.09 -21.71
N ILE A 157 -14.37 6.44 -22.87
CA ILE A 157 -15.23 6.80 -24.01
C ILE A 157 -16.70 6.58 -23.66
N LYS A 158 -17.06 5.40 -23.13
CA LYS A 158 -18.44 5.13 -22.67
C LYS A 158 -18.91 6.17 -21.64
N LEU A 159 -18.07 6.51 -20.67
CA LEU A 159 -18.39 7.54 -19.67
C LEU A 159 -18.60 8.93 -20.30
N ALA A 160 -17.81 9.30 -21.31
CA ALA A 160 -17.96 10.58 -22.00
C ALA A 160 -19.23 10.63 -22.88
N GLU A 161 -19.65 9.50 -23.44
CA GLU A 161 -20.81 9.39 -24.34
C GLU A 161 -22.13 9.27 -23.58
N GLU A 162 -22.20 8.37 -22.60
CA GLU A 162 -23.42 8.07 -21.85
C GLU A 162 -23.59 8.97 -20.60
N GLY A 163 -22.50 9.53 -20.08
CA GLY A 163 -22.53 10.42 -18.94
C GLY A 163 -23.26 9.85 -17.72
N LYS A 164 -24.23 10.59 -17.17
CA LYS A 164 -24.94 10.21 -15.93
C LYS A 164 -25.81 8.95 -16.06
N THR A 165 -26.13 8.52 -17.28
CA THR A 165 -26.95 7.32 -17.51
C THR A 165 -26.12 6.05 -17.65
N LEU A 166 -24.78 6.15 -17.66
CA LEU A 166 -23.90 4.99 -17.78
C LEU A 166 -24.19 3.97 -16.68
N GLN A 167 -24.30 2.71 -17.10
CA GLN A 167 -24.34 1.55 -16.22
C GLN A 167 -23.26 0.56 -16.65
N LEU A 168 -22.62 -0.06 -15.67
CA LEU A 168 -21.70 -1.18 -15.90
C LEU A 168 -22.28 -2.41 -15.22
N ASP A 169 -22.45 -3.50 -15.98
CA ASP A 169 -23.01 -4.75 -15.48
C ASP A 169 -24.31 -4.55 -14.65
N GLY A 170 -25.22 -3.74 -15.20
CA GLY A 170 -26.51 -3.38 -14.59
C GLY A 170 -26.43 -2.41 -13.40
N MET A 171 -25.23 -1.91 -13.04
CA MET A 171 -25.03 -0.99 -11.92
C MET A 171 -24.83 0.46 -12.42
N PRO A 172 -25.67 1.42 -11.99
CA PRO A 172 -25.44 2.84 -12.26
C PRO A 172 -24.12 3.31 -11.65
N VAL A 173 -23.28 3.95 -12.47
CA VAL A 173 -21.96 4.41 -12.01
C VAL A 173 -22.06 5.68 -11.14
N PHE A 174 -23.06 6.52 -11.39
CA PHE A 174 -23.37 7.72 -10.60
C PHE A 174 -24.49 7.45 -9.58
N ASN A 175 -24.20 6.64 -8.56
CA ASN A 175 -25.18 6.23 -7.55
C ASN A 175 -25.03 6.92 -6.17
N GLY A 176 -24.02 7.78 -6.01
CA GLY A 176 -23.76 8.52 -4.76
C GLY A 176 -23.19 7.71 -3.60
N LYS A 177 -22.91 6.40 -3.79
CA LYS A 177 -22.40 5.50 -2.75
C LYS A 177 -20.89 5.25 -2.82
N ASP A 178 -20.23 5.67 -3.90
CA ASP A 178 -18.77 5.64 -4.01
C ASP A 178 -18.16 7.03 -3.69
N PRO A 179 -17.57 7.22 -2.49
CA PRO A 179 -16.97 8.50 -2.10
C PRO A 179 -15.63 8.80 -2.79
N PHE A 180 -15.09 7.86 -3.57
CA PHE A 180 -13.78 7.97 -4.22
C PHE A 180 -13.87 8.05 -5.74
N MET A 181 -15.05 7.81 -6.32
CA MET A 181 -15.29 7.72 -7.76
C MET A 181 -14.74 8.93 -8.52
N ALA A 182 -15.00 10.15 -8.06
CA ALA A 182 -14.54 11.36 -8.77
C ALA A 182 -13.01 11.43 -8.84
N GLY A 183 -12.33 11.14 -7.73
CA GLY A 183 -10.86 11.11 -7.67
C GLY A 183 -10.26 10.01 -8.55
N LYS A 184 -10.80 8.79 -8.47
CA LYS A 184 -10.33 7.65 -9.28
C LYS A 184 -10.55 7.89 -10.78
N THR A 185 -11.65 8.55 -11.15
CA THR A 185 -11.94 8.94 -12.53
C THR A 185 -10.94 9.96 -13.05
N VAL A 186 -10.62 11.00 -12.27
CA VAL A 186 -9.60 12.01 -12.67
C VAL A 186 -8.21 11.41 -12.77
N MET A 187 -7.85 10.49 -11.88
CA MET A 187 -6.61 9.74 -11.99
C MET A 187 -6.55 8.91 -13.29
N ALA A 188 -7.61 8.16 -13.61
CA ALA A 188 -7.69 7.38 -14.85
C ALA A 188 -7.64 8.27 -16.10
N LEU A 189 -8.36 9.40 -16.09
CA LEU A 189 -8.32 10.41 -17.15
C LEU A 189 -6.90 10.93 -17.37
N ALA A 190 -6.15 11.20 -16.30
CA ALA A 190 -4.79 11.70 -16.42
C ALA A 190 -3.88 10.67 -17.11
N TYR A 191 -3.98 9.39 -16.76
CA TYR A 191 -3.23 8.32 -17.44
C TYR A 191 -3.63 8.23 -18.92
N TRP A 192 -4.93 8.23 -19.20
CA TRP A 192 -5.45 8.13 -20.56
C TRP A 192 -5.06 9.32 -21.45
N VAL A 193 -5.14 10.54 -20.95
CA VAL A 193 -4.77 11.75 -21.71
C VAL A 193 -3.25 11.83 -21.91
N THR A 194 -2.46 11.35 -20.96
CA THR A 194 -0.98 11.43 -21.00
C THR A 194 -0.31 10.20 -21.62
N GLU A 195 -1.09 9.26 -22.17
CA GLU A 195 -0.56 8.09 -22.88
C GLU A 195 0.26 8.49 -24.12
N TYR A 196 -0.13 9.57 -24.80
CA TYR A 196 0.57 10.09 -25.98
C TYR A 196 1.12 11.49 -25.69
N THR A 197 2.04 11.96 -26.54
CA THR A 197 2.60 13.31 -26.41
C THR A 197 1.53 14.39 -26.61
N ALA A 198 1.74 15.58 -26.05
CA ALA A 198 0.77 16.68 -26.10
C ALA A 198 0.38 17.12 -27.53
N GLY A 199 1.27 16.93 -28.51
CA GLY A 199 1.03 17.27 -29.91
C GLY A 199 0.29 16.19 -30.71
N ASP A 200 0.05 15.01 -30.13
CA ASP A 200 -0.62 13.91 -30.82
C ASP A 200 -2.12 14.21 -31.05
N PRO A 201 -2.67 14.00 -32.26
CA PRO A 201 -4.10 14.17 -32.52
C PRO A 201 -5.00 13.34 -31.60
N ILE A 202 -4.55 12.17 -31.13
CA ILE A 202 -5.26 11.34 -30.15
C ILE A 202 -5.38 12.09 -28.83
N THR A 203 -4.30 12.68 -28.33
CA THR A 203 -4.30 13.50 -27.11
C THR A 203 -5.31 14.64 -27.21
N GLY A 204 -5.35 15.34 -28.35
CA GLY A 204 -6.34 16.41 -28.59
C GLY A 204 -7.79 15.93 -28.49
N LYS A 205 -8.11 14.78 -29.08
CA LYS A 205 -9.45 14.16 -28.96
C LYS A 205 -9.77 13.76 -27.52
N ARG A 206 -8.81 13.16 -26.81
CA ARG A 206 -8.98 12.73 -25.42
C ARG A 206 -9.17 13.90 -24.47
N ILE A 207 -8.47 15.03 -24.68
CA ILE A 207 -8.70 16.27 -23.91
C ILE A 207 -10.14 16.75 -24.07
N HIS A 208 -10.70 16.70 -25.29
CA HIS A 208 -12.10 17.09 -25.51
C HIS A 208 -13.09 16.20 -24.73
N LEU A 209 -12.88 14.88 -24.73
CA LEU A 209 -13.69 13.94 -23.96
C LEU A 209 -13.48 14.09 -22.44
N ALA A 210 -12.23 14.29 -22.01
CA ALA A 210 -11.89 14.54 -20.61
C ALA A 210 -12.63 15.76 -20.05
N ARG A 211 -12.73 16.86 -20.81
CA ARG A 211 -13.52 18.05 -20.41
C ARG A 211 -14.99 17.73 -20.17
N LYS A 212 -15.59 16.87 -21.00
CA LYS A 212 -16.99 16.43 -20.80
C LYS A 212 -17.12 15.66 -19.49
N ILE A 213 -16.21 14.72 -19.24
CA ILE A 213 -16.21 13.91 -18.01
C ILE A 213 -15.98 14.78 -16.78
N ILE A 214 -14.99 15.67 -16.80
CA ILE A 214 -14.69 16.60 -15.70
C ILE A 214 -15.92 17.42 -15.32
N LYS A 215 -16.71 17.86 -16.31
CA LYS A 215 -17.99 18.55 -16.06
C LYS A 215 -19.04 17.68 -15.37
N LEU A 216 -19.08 16.37 -15.64
CA LEU A 216 -19.96 15.44 -14.92
C LEU A 216 -19.57 15.28 -13.45
N LEU A 217 -18.28 15.44 -13.15
CA LEU A 217 -17.73 15.34 -11.80
C LEU A 217 -17.86 16.62 -10.99
N GLU A 218 -18.30 17.73 -11.59
CA GLU A 218 -18.59 18.97 -10.86
C GLU A 218 -19.58 18.69 -9.73
N ASN A 219 -19.22 19.13 -8.52
CA ASN A 219 -19.98 18.92 -7.27
C ASN A 219 -20.02 17.47 -6.75
N GLN A 220 -19.30 16.52 -7.36
CA GLN A 220 -19.13 15.21 -6.75
C GLN A 220 -18.16 15.31 -5.55
N PRO A 221 -18.45 14.62 -4.44
CA PRO A 221 -17.56 14.63 -3.28
C PRO A 221 -16.23 13.94 -3.63
N ALA A 222 -15.15 14.49 -3.11
CA ALA A 222 -13.80 13.93 -3.21
C ALA A 222 -13.07 14.22 -1.90
N THR A 223 -13.21 13.34 -0.92
CA THR A 223 -12.57 13.47 0.40
C THR A 223 -11.64 12.31 0.66
N SER A 224 -10.63 12.50 1.52
CA SER A 224 -9.65 11.46 1.88
C SER A 224 -9.02 10.79 0.64
N TRP A 225 -9.21 9.48 0.43
CA TRP A 225 -8.71 8.76 -0.74
C TRP A 225 -9.20 9.37 -2.06
N GLY A 226 -10.44 9.85 -2.12
CA GLY A 226 -10.96 10.55 -3.29
C GLY A 226 -10.18 11.83 -3.59
N ALA A 227 -9.86 12.62 -2.57
CA ALA A 227 -9.03 13.82 -2.73
C ALA A 227 -7.60 13.47 -3.18
N PHE A 228 -7.02 12.43 -2.60
CA PHE A 228 -5.71 11.92 -2.97
C PHE A 228 -5.66 11.51 -4.46
N PHE A 229 -6.58 10.67 -4.93
CA PHE A 229 -6.59 10.23 -6.34
C PHE A 229 -6.82 11.41 -7.30
N TYR A 230 -7.67 12.36 -6.91
CA TYR A 230 -7.92 13.57 -7.71
C TYR A 230 -6.62 14.38 -7.87
N LEU A 231 -5.95 14.71 -6.77
CA LEU A 231 -4.68 15.44 -6.79
C LEU A 231 -3.57 14.69 -7.54
N LYS A 232 -3.57 13.36 -7.50
CA LYS A 232 -2.64 12.53 -8.28
C LYS A 232 -2.84 12.75 -9.78
N GLY A 233 -4.10 12.75 -10.24
CA GLY A 233 -4.43 13.08 -11.62
C GLY A 233 -4.05 14.50 -12.01
N LEU A 234 -4.32 15.49 -11.15
CA LEU A 234 -3.93 16.89 -11.39
C LEU A 234 -2.41 17.06 -11.51
N LYS A 235 -1.63 16.43 -10.62
CA LYS A 235 -0.16 16.46 -10.69
C LYS A 235 0.36 15.84 -11.99
N GLN A 236 -0.20 14.71 -12.43
CA GLN A 236 0.21 14.05 -13.68
C GLN A 236 -0.07 14.95 -14.90
N LEU A 237 -1.25 15.57 -14.95
CA LEU A 237 -1.59 16.54 -16.01
C LEU A 237 -0.72 17.80 -15.96
N HIS A 238 -0.42 18.30 -14.75
CA HIS A 238 0.47 19.44 -14.55
C HIS A 238 1.89 19.15 -15.05
N LYS A 239 2.46 18.01 -14.63
CA LYS A 239 3.79 17.55 -15.08
C LYS A 239 3.86 17.40 -16.61
N SER A 240 2.75 17.04 -17.24
CA SER A 240 2.65 16.86 -18.70
C SER A 240 2.28 18.14 -19.47
N GLY A 241 2.08 19.28 -18.79
CA GLY A 241 1.66 20.53 -19.42
C GLY A 241 0.22 20.52 -19.98
N LEU A 242 -0.62 19.57 -19.54
CA LEU A 242 -1.99 19.38 -20.05
C LEU A 242 -3.09 19.77 -19.05
N LEU A 243 -2.71 20.29 -17.87
CA LEU A 243 -3.67 20.65 -16.82
C LEU A 243 -4.69 21.68 -17.29
N ASP A 244 -4.22 22.83 -17.81
CA ASP A 244 -5.09 23.92 -18.29
C ASP A 244 -5.83 23.56 -19.57
N ALA A 245 -5.34 22.55 -20.30
CA ALA A 245 -6.08 21.98 -21.41
C ALA A 245 -7.29 21.16 -20.91
N CYS A 246 -7.22 20.51 -19.76
CA CYS A 246 -8.30 19.68 -19.23
C CYS A 246 -9.25 20.42 -18.29
N PHE A 247 -8.73 21.37 -17.50
CA PHE A 247 -9.47 22.07 -16.45
C PHE A 247 -9.55 23.57 -16.70
N SER A 248 -10.67 24.19 -16.31
CA SER A 248 -10.78 25.64 -16.27
C SER A 248 -10.16 26.20 -14.99
N VAL A 249 -9.65 27.43 -15.04
CA VAL A 249 -9.09 28.13 -13.87
C VAL A 249 -10.10 28.19 -12.71
N ASN A 250 -11.37 28.49 -13.00
CA ASN A 250 -12.42 28.54 -11.98
C ASN A 250 -12.64 27.18 -11.31
N HIS A 251 -12.58 26.09 -12.06
CA HIS A 251 -12.70 24.75 -11.48
C HIS A 251 -11.48 24.42 -10.62
N LEU A 252 -10.26 24.78 -11.06
CA LEU A 252 -9.04 24.59 -10.26
C LEU A 252 -9.08 25.38 -8.94
N ILE A 253 -9.64 26.59 -8.93
CA ILE A 253 -9.84 27.37 -7.70
C ILE A 253 -10.77 26.64 -6.74
N GLN A 254 -11.91 26.11 -7.23
CA GLN A 254 -12.84 25.33 -6.40
C GLN A 254 -12.19 24.05 -5.85
N LEU A 255 -11.44 23.33 -6.69
CA LEU A 255 -10.73 22.12 -6.29
C LEU A 255 -9.63 22.39 -5.26
N LYS A 256 -9.00 23.57 -5.30
CA LYS A 256 -8.01 23.95 -4.29
C LYS A 256 -8.59 23.98 -2.88
N ASP A 257 -9.84 24.38 -2.72
CA ASP A 257 -10.51 24.39 -1.42
C ASP A 257 -11.09 23.01 -1.07
N GLN A 258 -11.66 22.32 -2.05
CA GLN A 258 -12.29 21.01 -1.87
C GLN A 258 -11.27 19.90 -1.51
N LEU A 259 -10.15 19.85 -2.22
CA LEU A 259 -9.17 18.76 -2.14
C LEU A 259 -8.15 19.00 -1.04
N HIS A 260 -8.61 19.18 0.20
CA HIS A 260 -7.74 19.54 1.32
C HIS A 260 -7.72 18.46 2.41
N TRP A 261 -6.53 18.21 2.95
CA TRP A 261 -6.29 17.23 4.02
C TRP A 261 -6.96 17.62 5.36
N ASN A 262 -7.24 18.91 5.59
CA ASN A 262 -7.84 19.42 6.82
C ASN A 262 -9.30 18.95 7.05
N THR A 263 -9.92 18.37 6.02
CA THR A 263 -11.26 17.77 6.08
C THR A 263 -11.33 16.59 7.05
N PHE A 264 -10.21 15.92 7.32
CA PHE A 264 -10.14 14.80 8.27
C PHE A 264 -8.90 14.85 9.19
N VAL A 265 -8.22 15.99 9.24
CA VAL A 265 -7.06 16.26 10.10
C VAL A 265 -7.26 17.60 10.81
N ASP A 266 -6.83 17.70 12.06
CA ASP A 266 -6.71 18.99 12.74
C ASP A 266 -5.47 19.75 12.24
N PRO A 267 -5.62 20.93 11.60
CA PRO A 267 -4.49 21.67 11.05
C PRO A 267 -3.54 22.27 12.09
N LYS A 268 -3.90 22.29 13.38
CA LYS A 268 -3.04 22.80 14.45
C LYS A 268 -2.16 21.71 15.07
N THR A 269 -2.69 20.50 15.19
CA THR A 269 -2.02 19.39 15.87
C THR A 269 -1.57 18.29 14.92
N TYR A 270 -2.00 18.35 13.66
CA TYR A 270 -1.82 17.32 12.64
C TYR A 270 -2.42 15.96 13.00
N GLN A 271 -3.30 15.89 14.00
CA GLN A 271 -3.96 14.65 14.40
C GLN A 271 -5.18 14.33 13.52
N LEU A 272 -5.42 13.04 13.28
CA LEU A 272 -6.59 12.56 12.54
C LEU A 272 -7.90 12.79 13.31
N LYS A 273 -8.96 13.21 12.61
CA LYS A 273 -10.32 13.38 13.14
C LYS A 273 -11.16 12.13 12.84
N SER A 274 -11.40 11.30 13.85
CA SER A 274 -12.29 10.13 13.73
C SER A 274 -11.97 9.21 12.53
N LYS A 275 -10.68 9.06 12.19
CA LYS A 275 -10.19 8.16 11.14
C LYS A 275 -9.20 7.15 11.72
N PRO A 276 -9.14 5.92 11.15
CA PRO A 276 -8.07 4.98 11.45
C PRO A 276 -6.71 5.56 11.08
N THR A 277 -5.66 5.09 11.74
CA THR A 277 -4.32 5.69 11.66
C THR A 277 -3.65 5.52 10.30
N ASN A 278 -4.08 4.55 9.49
CA ASN A 278 -3.68 4.43 8.09
C ASN A 278 -4.14 5.61 7.21
N PHE A 279 -4.92 6.57 7.73
CA PHE A 279 -5.22 7.83 7.03
C PHE A 279 -4.09 8.87 7.11
N TYR A 280 -3.08 8.70 7.97
CA TYR A 280 -1.92 9.60 8.00
C TYR A 280 -1.20 9.64 6.65
N GLN A 281 -1.03 8.49 5.99
CA GLN A 281 -0.40 8.44 4.66
C GLN A 281 -1.23 9.16 3.60
N VAL A 282 -2.56 9.13 3.71
CA VAL A 282 -3.46 9.83 2.80
C VAL A 282 -3.35 11.35 3.01
N ALA A 283 -3.34 11.79 4.27
CA ALA A 283 -3.15 13.19 4.62
C ALA A 283 -1.80 13.73 4.12
N TYR A 284 -0.71 13.02 4.41
CA TYR A 284 0.62 13.33 3.90
C TYR A 284 0.63 13.45 2.38
N ALA A 285 0.10 12.44 1.68
CA ALA A 285 0.07 12.45 0.22
C ALA A 285 -0.73 13.63 -0.35
N ILE A 286 -1.86 13.99 0.25
CA ILE A 286 -2.65 15.16 -0.16
C ILE A 286 -1.82 16.45 0.02
N ALA A 287 -1.24 16.66 1.21
CA ALA A 287 -0.42 17.85 1.47
C ALA A 287 0.78 17.94 0.54
N GLN A 288 1.48 16.83 0.31
CA GLN A 288 2.64 16.76 -0.59
C GLN A 288 2.24 17.06 -2.04
N LEU A 289 1.15 16.49 -2.53
CA LEU A 289 0.68 16.73 -3.90
C LEU A 289 0.27 18.19 -4.10
N ARG A 290 -0.41 18.79 -3.11
CA ARG A 290 -0.79 20.21 -3.12
C ARG A 290 0.43 21.13 -3.12
N PHE A 291 1.46 20.81 -2.33
CA PHE A 291 2.74 21.49 -2.39
C PHE A 291 3.37 21.40 -3.79
N GLN A 292 3.42 20.21 -4.38
CA GLN A 292 4.03 19.98 -5.69
C GLN A 292 3.32 20.68 -6.87
N ILE A 293 2.03 20.99 -6.74
CA ILE A 293 1.28 21.79 -7.73
C ILE A 293 1.16 23.27 -7.33
N GLY A 294 1.90 23.71 -6.30
CA GLY A 294 1.97 25.12 -5.89
C GLY A 294 0.73 25.65 -5.16
N TRP A 295 -0.10 24.77 -4.58
CA TRP A 295 -1.32 25.19 -3.89
C TRP A 295 -1.11 25.56 -2.41
N GLU A 296 -0.11 24.98 -1.75
CA GLU A 296 0.28 25.28 -0.37
C GLU A 296 1.80 25.14 -0.16
N GLY A 297 2.30 25.54 1.02
CA GLY A 297 3.71 25.38 1.39
C GLY A 297 4.05 23.95 1.84
N ALA A 298 5.34 23.66 2.05
CA ALA A 298 5.79 22.31 2.39
C ALA A 298 5.53 21.90 3.86
N GLU A 299 5.34 22.85 4.78
CA GLU A 299 5.24 22.56 6.22
C GLU A 299 4.18 21.50 6.57
N PRO A 300 2.92 21.56 6.05
CA PRO A 300 1.94 20.52 6.33
C PRO A 300 2.37 19.12 5.89
N SER A 301 3.05 19.00 4.75
CA SER A 301 3.54 17.71 4.27
C SER A 301 4.63 17.13 5.17
N TYR A 302 5.53 17.96 5.71
CA TYR A 302 6.56 17.49 6.63
C TYR A 302 5.98 17.08 7.98
N SER A 303 5.08 17.89 8.54
CA SER A 303 4.42 17.58 9.81
C SER A 303 3.58 16.30 9.73
N LEU A 304 2.89 16.07 8.61
CA LEU A 304 2.15 14.84 8.37
C LEU A 304 3.04 13.62 8.09
N LEU A 305 4.20 13.82 7.45
CA LEU A 305 5.19 12.76 7.26
C LEU A 305 5.80 12.32 8.60
N GLU A 306 6.12 13.26 9.48
CA GLU A 306 6.61 12.97 10.83
C GLU A 306 5.55 12.19 11.63
N ALA A 307 4.29 12.64 11.61
CA ALA A 307 3.18 11.92 12.27
C ALA A 307 3.00 10.50 11.72
N LEU A 308 3.14 10.32 10.39
CA LEU A 308 3.10 9.03 9.73
C LEU A 308 4.24 8.11 10.16
N GLN A 309 5.49 8.62 10.20
CA GLN A 309 6.66 7.85 10.60
C GLN A 309 6.54 7.40 12.07
N ASN A 310 6.20 8.32 12.97
CA ASN A 310 5.99 8.02 14.39
C ASN A 310 4.90 6.96 14.57
N HIS A 311 3.81 7.03 13.80
CA HIS A 311 2.77 6.02 13.85
C HIS A 311 3.26 4.63 13.40
N TYR A 312 3.99 4.55 12.29
CA TYR A 312 4.49 3.26 11.79
C TYR A 312 5.53 2.65 12.70
N GLU A 313 6.38 3.46 13.33
CA GLU A 313 7.33 2.99 14.32
C GLU A 313 6.61 2.37 15.52
N ASP A 314 5.49 2.95 15.96
CA ASP A 314 4.66 2.44 17.06
C ASP A 314 3.99 1.09 16.71
N VAL A 315 3.45 0.95 15.49
CA VAL A 315 2.64 -0.25 15.13
C VAL A 315 3.37 -1.36 14.40
N SER A 316 4.57 -1.13 13.86
CA SER A 316 5.28 -2.16 13.07
C SER A 316 6.00 -3.20 13.94
N GLY A 317 6.19 -2.90 15.23
CA GLY A 317 6.87 -3.76 16.18
C GLY A 317 8.29 -4.17 15.76
N GLU A 318 8.77 -5.27 16.32
CA GLU A 318 10.13 -5.78 16.08
C GLU A 318 10.33 -6.32 14.65
N PHE A 319 9.27 -6.88 14.06
CA PHE A 319 9.31 -7.63 12.80
C PHE A 319 9.04 -6.78 11.56
N GLY A 320 8.56 -5.55 11.73
CA GLY A 320 8.38 -4.58 10.65
C GLY A 320 7.03 -4.68 9.92
N PHE A 321 6.03 -5.33 10.53
CA PHE A 321 4.67 -5.47 9.98
C PHE A 321 3.68 -4.66 10.81
N ALA A 322 2.90 -3.81 10.16
CA ALA A 322 2.01 -2.87 10.87
C ALA A 322 0.78 -3.60 11.45
N ASP A 323 0.59 -3.52 12.77
CA ASP A 323 -0.68 -3.85 13.42
C ASP A 323 -1.64 -2.65 13.38
N GLU A 324 -2.64 -2.71 12.51
CA GLU A 324 -3.62 -1.63 12.35
C GLU A 324 -4.56 -1.43 13.57
N THR A 325 -4.44 -2.27 14.61
CA THR A 325 -5.37 -2.30 15.75
C THR A 325 -4.77 -1.88 17.09
N LYS A 326 -3.56 -1.29 17.08
CA LYS A 326 -2.82 -0.89 18.30
C LYS A 326 -2.57 -2.06 19.26
N GLY A 327 -2.07 -3.17 18.74
CA GLY A 327 -1.67 -4.33 19.55
C GLY A 327 -2.72 -5.43 19.70
N LYS A 328 -3.86 -5.34 18.99
CA LYS A 328 -4.87 -6.43 19.02
C LYS A 328 -4.59 -7.52 17.99
N GLY A 329 -3.53 -7.40 17.19
CA GLY A 329 -2.99 -8.49 16.37
C GLY A 329 -3.75 -8.75 15.08
N ARG A 330 -4.25 -7.70 14.41
CA ARG A 330 -4.87 -7.83 13.07
C ARG A 330 -3.79 -7.67 12.01
N TYR A 331 -3.24 -8.81 11.58
CA TYR A 331 -2.28 -8.87 10.49
C TYR A 331 -2.92 -9.43 9.22
N ASP A 332 -3.03 -8.59 8.19
CA ASP A 332 -3.58 -8.95 6.88
C ASP A 332 -2.76 -8.25 5.78
N ARG A 333 -3.26 -8.24 4.54
CA ARG A 333 -2.63 -7.55 3.40
C ARG A 333 -2.11 -6.15 3.74
N TYR A 334 -2.86 -5.34 4.50
CA TYR A 334 -2.45 -3.98 4.83
C TYR A 334 -1.18 -3.97 5.69
N SER A 335 -0.99 -4.92 6.59
CA SER A 335 0.21 -5.02 7.42
C SER A 335 1.51 -5.13 6.62
N PHE A 336 1.43 -5.62 5.38
CA PHE A 336 2.54 -5.75 4.45
C PHE A 336 2.60 -4.61 3.43
N LEU A 337 1.45 -4.22 2.87
CA LEU A 337 1.33 -3.28 1.76
C LEU A 337 1.63 -1.84 2.16
N LEU A 338 1.21 -1.46 3.37
CA LEU A 338 1.22 -0.09 3.85
C LEU A 338 2.61 0.59 3.79
N VAL A 339 3.68 -0.13 4.16
CA VAL A 339 5.05 0.38 4.02
C VAL A 339 5.46 0.62 2.56
N ALA A 340 4.97 -0.20 1.62
CA ALA A 340 5.22 -0.03 0.20
C ALA A 340 4.44 1.17 -0.36
N GLU A 341 3.22 1.41 0.10
CA GLU A 341 2.46 2.62 -0.27
C GLU A 341 3.20 3.88 0.18
N ILE A 342 3.73 3.91 1.42
CA ILE A 342 4.57 5.02 1.90
C ILE A 342 5.80 5.20 1.01
N ALA A 343 6.54 4.12 0.76
CA ALA A 343 7.73 4.15 -0.07
C ALA A 343 7.41 4.70 -1.46
N GLN A 344 6.30 4.29 -2.07
CA GLN A 344 5.84 4.82 -3.34
C GLN A 344 5.55 6.33 -3.27
N ARG A 345 4.98 6.84 -2.18
CA ARG A 345 4.76 8.29 -2.02
C ARG A 345 6.05 9.06 -1.86
N MET A 346 7.02 8.51 -1.12
CA MET A 346 8.35 9.10 -1.01
C MET A 346 9.06 9.12 -2.37
N ARG A 347 8.95 8.06 -3.17
CA ARG A 347 9.44 8.02 -4.56
C ARG A 347 8.80 9.13 -5.39
N GLU A 348 7.48 9.24 -5.36
CA GLU A 348 6.74 10.27 -6.10
C GLU A 348 7.06 11.71 -5.62
N ALA A 349 7.54 11.84 -4.39
CA ALA A 349 8.04 13.08 -3.80
C ALA A 349 9.50 13.38 -4.14
N GLY A 350 10.25 12.44 -4.72
CA GLY A 350 11.70 12.54 -4.90
C GLY A 350 12.49 12.47 -3.59
N MET A 351 11.90 11.86 -2.55
CA MET A 351 12.47 11.77 -1.22
C MET A 351 13.13 10.40 -0.96
N PRO A 352 14.26 10.36 -0.23
CA PRO A 352 14.88 9.11 0.17
C PRO A 352 14.02 8.38 1.21
N LEU A 353 14.02 7.04 1.17
CA LEU A 353 13.33 6.22 2.18
C LEU A 353 14.21 6.08 3.45
N PRO A 354 13.72 6.42 4.66
CA PRO A 354 14.42 6.18 5.92
C PRO A 354 14.80 4.71 6.11
N ASN A 355 15.89 4.46 6.84
CA ASN A 355 16.40 3.09 7.05
C ASN A 355 15.41 2.18 7.78
N THR A 356 14.62 2.71 8.72
CA THR A 356 13.55 1.97 9.41
C THR A 356 12.50 1.48 8.43
N LEU A 357 12.01 2.38 7.55
CA LEU A 357 11.05 2.02 6.50
C LEU A 357 11.65 1.10 5.44
N LYS A 358 12.95 1.23 5.10
CA LYS A 358 13.65 0.27 4.23
C LYS A 358 13.66 -1.13 4.83
N LYS A 359 13.96 -1.26 6.13
CA LYS A 359 13.93 -2.56 6.83
C LYS A 359 12.53 -3.17 6.78
N ASN A 360 11.49 -2.39 7.10
CA ASN A 360 10.10 -2.87 7.07
C ASN A 360 9.66 -3.25 5.65
N LEU A 361 10.02 -2.45 4.65
CA LEU A 361 9.75 -2.76 3.25
C LEU A 361 10.47 -4.04 2.80
N ARG A 362 11.70 -4.27 3.27
CA ARG A 362 12.40 -5.53 3.01
C ARG A 362 11.69 -6.71 3.67
N SER A 363 11.23 -6.59 4.93
CA SER A 363 10.41 -7.64 5.57
C SER A 363 9.16 -7.98 4.76
N SER A 364 8.45 -6.97 4.24
CA SER A 364 7.31 -7.19 3.34
C SER A 364 7.72 -7.86 2.02
N ALA A 365 8.83 -7.44 1.43
CA ALA A 365 9.35 -8.04 0.20
C ALA A 365 9.78 -9.49 0.40
N ASP A 366 10.43 -9.84 1.51
CA ASP A 366 10.80 -11.21 1.88
C ASP A 366 9.57 -12.12 1.91
N TYR A 367 8.50 -11.67 2.57
CA TYR A 367 7.24 -12.38 2.57
C TYR A 367 6.66 -12.57 1.17
N VAL A 368 6.66 -11.53 0.34
CA VAL A 368 6.13 -11.64 -1.03
C VAL A 368 6.99 -12.59 -1.87
N LEU A 369 8.31 -12.52 -1.77
CA LEU A 369 9.25 -13.36 -2.51
C LEU A 369 9.06 -14.85 -2.22
N ILE A 370 8.87 -15.23 -0.96
CA ILE A 370 8.60 -16.64 -0.60
C ILE A 370 7.22 -17.12 -1.09
N ASN A 371 6.29 -16.20 -1.36
CA ASN A 371 4.92 -16.50 -1.82
C ASN A 371 4.73 -16.39 -3.35
N LEU A 372 5.79 -16.09 -4.12
CA LEU A 372 5.68 -16.07 -5.57
C LEU A 372 5.31 -17.45 -6.13
N ASN A 373 4.49 -17.48 -7.18
CA ASN A 373 3.93 -18.69 -7.78
C ASN A 373 3.77 -18.54 -9.29
N GLU A 374 3.46 -19.65 -9.97
CA GLU A 374 3.35 -19.68 -11.43
C GLU A 374 2.06 -19.03 -11.96
N GLN A 375 1.07 -18.82 -11.09
CA GLN A 375 -0.28 -18.35 -11.44
C GLN A 375 -0.44 -16.83 -11.29
N GLY A 376 0.50 -16.13 -10.65
CA GLY A 376 0.35 -14.71 -10.35
C GLY A 376 -0.65 -14.45 -9.21
N ASP A 377 -0.78 -15.39 -8.27
CA ASP A 377 -1.65 -15.26 -7.10
C ASP A 377 -0.97 -14.46 -5.98
N GLY A 378 -1.66 -13.46 -5.44
CA GLY A 378 -1.22 -12.67 -4.28
C GLY A 378 -1.78 -13.21 -2.96
N PHE A 379 -2.11 -12.30 -2.04
CA PHE A 379 -2.65 -12.65 -0.71
C PHE A 379 -3.90 -13.54 -0.77
N GLN A 380 -3.88 -14.63 0.01
CA GLN A 380 -4.97 -15.62 0.08
C GLN A 380 -5.83 -15.55 1.36
N TYR A 381 -5.48 -14.68 2.31
CA TYR A 381 -6.18 -14.55 3.59
C TYR A 381 -6.35 -13.08 4.00
N GLY A 382 -7.21 -12.85 4.99
CA GLY A 382 -7.54 -11.54 5.54
C GLY A 382 -8.57 -10.78 4.72
N ARG A 383 -8.77 -9.50 5.06
CA ARG A 383 -9.65 -8.62 4.29
C ARG A 383 -9.06 -8.37 2.91
N SER A 384 -9.95 -8.21 1.93
CA SER A 384 -9.58 -7.64 0.64
C SER A 384 -8.53 -8.49 -0.15
N ILE A 385 -8.85 -9.76 -0.38
CA ILE A 385 -8.08 -10.71 -1.20
C ILE A 385 -8.46 -10.62 -2.70
N GLY A 386 -8.04 -11.59 -3.53
CA GLY A 386 -8.36 -11.62 -4.96
C GLY A 386 -7.57 -10.59 -5.76
N ALA A 387 -8.21 -9.87 -6.69
CA ALA A 387 -7.54 -8.90 -7.57
C ALA A 387 -6.69 -7.87 -6.80
N TYR A 388 -7.15 -7.42 -5.63
CA TYR A 388 -6.36 -6.50 -4.81
C TYR A 388 -5.31 -7.19 -3.92
N GLY A 389 -5.47 -8.49 -3.64
CA GLY A 389 -4.39 -9.29 -3.06
C GLY A 389 -3.24 -9.44 -4.06
N ASP A 390 -3.57 -9.60 -5.34
CA ASP A 390 -2.62 -9.68 -6.45
C ASP A 390 -1.87 -8.35 -6.65
N THR A 391 -2.59 -7.22 -6.70
CA THR A 391 -1.93 -5.91 -6.89
C THR A 391 -1.03 -5.53 -5.72
N ALA A 392 -1.37 -5.90 -4.48
CA ALA A 392 -0.51 -5.61 -3.33
C ALA A 392 0.89 -6.22 -3.46
N PHE A 393 1.02 -7.41 -4.05
CA PHE A 393 2.33 -8.00 -4.34
C PHE A 393 3.09 -7.13 -5.36
N LEU A 394 2.43 -6.63 -6.40
CA LEU A 394 3.05 -5.72 -7.37
C LEU A 394 3.58 -4.45 -6.72
N GLU A 395 2.78 -3.81 -5.86
CA GLU A 395 3.16 -2.57 -5.19
C GLU A 395 4.36 -2.79 -4.26
N ILE A 396 4.37 -3.88 -3.48
CA ILE A 396 5.49 -4.24 -2.59
C ILE A 396 6.76 -4.49 -3.39
N LEU A 397 6.69 -5.32 -4.43
CA LEU A 397 7.86 -5.69 -5.23
C LEU A 397 8.46 -4.49 -5.96
N THR A 398 7.63 -3.64 -6.56
CA THR A 398 8.09 -2.46 -7.31
C THR A 398 8.69 -1.40 -6.38
N ALA A 399 8.08 -1.17 -5.22
CA ALA A 399 8.65 -0.29 -4.21
C ALA A 399 10.01 -0.80 -3.70
N ALA A 400 10.11 -2.10 -3.38
CA ALA A 400 11.36 -2.71 -2.93
C ALA A 400 12.46 -2.65 -4.01
N ALA A 401 12.10 -2.93 -5.26
CA ALA A 401 13.01 -2.86 -6.41
C ALA A 401 13.55 -1.43 -6.61
N TRP A 402 12.67 -0.44 -6.58
CA TRP A 402 13.05 0.97 -6.75
C TRP A 402 14.07 1.45 -5.71
N TYR A 403 13.89 1.04 -4.46
CA TYR A 403 14.80 1.42 -3.37
C TYR A 403 16.02 0.50 -3.24
N GLY A 404 16.28 -0.35 -4.23
CA GLY A 404 17.47 -1.22 -4.28
C GLY A 404 17.49 -2.27 -3.17
N LEU A 405 16.31 -2.72 -2.73
CA LEU A 405 16.18 -3.71 -1.64
C LEU A 405 16.17 -5.15 -2.15
N LEU A 406 16.08 -5.37 -3.46
CA LEU A 406 16.09 -6.69 -4.08
C LEU A 406 17.46 -7.02 -4.68
N SER A 407 17.89 -8.28 -4.61
CA SER A 407 19.05 -8.77 -5.37
C SER A 407 18.73 -8.79 -6.88
N PRO A 408 19.74 -8.86 -7.77
CA PRO A 408 19.52 -9.00 -9.21
C PRO A 408 18.61 -10.19 -9.57
N GLU A 409 18.79 -11.33 -8.92
CA GLU A 409 18.00 -12.55 -9.13
C GLU A 409 16.55 -12.35 -8.65
N GLU A 410 16.38 -11.72 -7.49
CA GLU A 410 15.06 -11.37 -6.96
C GLU A 410 14.33 -10.37 -7.87
N MET A 411 15.03 -9.37 -8.42
CA MET A 411 14.45 -8.44 -9.39
C MET A 411 13.93 -9.17 -10.63
N HIS A 412 14.70 -10.12 -11.15
CA HIS A 412 14.30 -10.92 -12.32
C HIS A 412 13.03 -11.73 -12.03
N ALA A 413 12.97 -12.40 -10.87
CA ALA A 413 11.80 -13.17 -10.45
C ALA A 413 10.58 -12.27 -10.16
N ALA A 414 10.79 -11.14 -9.48
CA ALA A 414 9.75 -10.16 -9.14
C ALA A 414 9.12 -9.51 -10.38
N HIS A 415 9.95 -9.14 -11.36
CA HIS A 415 9.44 -8.62 -12.64
C HIS A 415 8.66 -9.68 -13.40
N TYR A 416 9.20 -10.91 -13.51
CA TYR A 416 8.48 -12.01 -14.18
C TYR A 416 7.11 -12.28 -13.54
N PHE A 417 7.05 -12.34 -12.21
CA PHE A 417 5.80 -12.47 -11.48
C PHE A 417 4.86 -11.28 -11.72
N SER A 418 5.39 -10.06 -11.80
CA SER A 418 4.58 -8.86 -12.07
C SER A 418 3.90 -8.92 -13.43
N CYS A 419 4.58 -9.46 -14.44
CA CYS A 419 3.99 -9.75 -15.75
C CYS A 419 2.89 -10.82 -15.66
N LEU A 420 3.11 -11.93 -14.94
CA LEU A 420 2.10 -12.98 -14.74
C LEU A 420 0.84 -12.45 -14.06
N CYS A 421 1.01 -11.69 -12.97
CA CYS A 421 -0.11 -11.10 -12.23
C CYS A 421 -0.90 -10.10 -13.09
N THR A 422 -0.22 -9.31 -13.93
CA THR A 422 -0.90 -8.40 -14.87
C THR A 422 -1.61 -9.16 -16.00
N GLN A 423 -1.00 -10.23 -16.52
CA GLN A 423 -1.64 -11.10 -17.51
C GLN A 423 -2.88 -11.77 -16.93
N LYS A 424 -2.83 -12.26 -15.68
CA LYS A 424 -3.99 -12.79 -14.97
C LYS A 424 -5.09 -11.74 -14.78
N PHE A 425 -4.74 -10.48 -14.50
CA PHE A 425 -5.76 -9.42 -14.44
C PHE A 425 -6.51 -9.28 -15.76
N ILE A 426 -5.80 -9.31 -16.88
CA ILE A 426 -6.37 -9.25 -18.23
C ILE A 426 -7.22 -10.48 -18.53
N ASP A 427 -6.72 -11.69 -18.26
CA ASP A 427 -7.34 -12.93 -18.73
C ASP A 427 -8.44 -13.47 -17.81
N TYR A 428 -8.40 -13.11 -16.53
CA TYR A 428 -9.27 -13.71 -15.50
C TYR A 428 -10.11 -12.70 -14.73
N TRP A 429 -9.54 -11.55 -14.36
CA TRP A 429 -10.28 -10.55 -13.57
C TRP A 429 -11.08 -9.60 -14.45
N TRP A 430 -10.56 -9.21 -15.61
CA TRP A 430 -11.31 -8.48 -16.61
C TRP A 430 -12.29 -9.41 -17.34
N ASP A 431 -13.56 -9.04 -17.36
CA ASP A 431 -14.60 -9.77 -18.05
C ASP A 431 -14.99 -9.01 -19.31
N GLU A 432 -14.61 -9.55 -20.47
CA GLU A 432 -14.84 -8.92 -21.77
C GLU A 432 -16.35 -8.79 -22.09
N GLN A 433 -17.17 -9.77 -21.69
CA GLN A 433 -18.60 -9.76 -21.94
C GLN A 433 -19.29 -8.67 -21.11
N ARG A 434 -18.86 -8.48 -19.87
CA ARG A 434 -19.38 -7.44 -18.97
C ARG A 434 -18.74 -6.07 -19.24
N GLY A 435 -17.56 -6.04 -19.86
CA GLY A 435 -16.78 -4.82 -20.12
C GLY A 435 -16.28 -4.14 -18.85
N THR A 436 -15.95 -4.94 -17.83
CA THR A 436 -15.55 -4.49 -16.49
C THR A 436 -14.74 -5.59 -15.81
N VAL A 437 -13.97 -5.24 -14.78
CA VAL A 437 -13.50 -6.20 -13.78
C VAL A 437 -14.69 -6.93 -13.14
N ASN A 438 -14.55 -8.23 -12.91
CA ASN A 438 -15.50 -9.07 -12.18
C ASN A 438 -14.91 -9.45 -10.81
N LEU A 439 -15.40 -8.80 -9.76
CA LEU A 439 -15.05 -9.10 -8.36
C LEU A 439 -16.20 -9.75 -7.58
N TRP A 440 -17.38 -9.87 -8.18
CA TRP A 440 -18.65 -10.06 -7.44
C TRP A 440 -19.51 -11.21 -7.95
N GLU A 441 -19.26 -11.70 -9.17
CA GLU A 441 -20.11 -12.68 -9.84
C GLU A 441 -19.34 -13.97 -10.14
N ASP A 442 -20.07 -15.02 -10.51
CA ASP A 442 -19.53 -16.32 -10.94
C ASP A 442 -18.63 -16.99 -9.88
N GLY A 443 -19.05 -16.92 -8.61
CA GLY A 443 -18.33 -17.50 -7.47
C GLY A 443 -17.22 -16.61 -6.90
N ARG A 444 -16.99 -15.42 -7.47
CA ARG A 444 -16.09 -14.41 -6.91
C ARG A 444 -16.81 -13.57 -5.86
N VAL A 445 -16.15 -13.31 -4.73
CA VAL A 445 -16.68 -12.46 -3.66
C VAL A 445 -15.57 -11.57 -3.13
N THR A 446 -15.89 -10.31 -2.88
CA THR A 446 -15.04 -9.34 -2.19
C THR A 446 -15.76 -8.79 -0.96
N ASP A 447 -15.02 -8.16 -0.05
CA ASP A 447 -15.59 -7.47 1.10
C ASP A 447 -16.63 -6.41 0.69
N GLY A 448 -17.60 -6.16 1.57
CA GLY A 448 -18.68 -5.21 1.36
C GLY A 448 -18.20 -3.77 1.18
N TYR A 449 -17.01 -3.43 1.70
CA TYR A 449 -16.39 -2.13 1.47
C TYR A 449 -16.05 -1.91 -0.01
N ARG A 450 -15.77 -2.97 -0.78
CA ARG A 450 -15.60 -2.94 -2.24
C ARG A 450 -16.80 -3.51 -3.00
N GLY A 451 -18.00 -3.35 -2.46
CA GLY A 451 -19.21 -3.82 -3.12
C GLY A 451 -19.45 -3.23 -4.52
N LYS A 452 -20.28 -3.92 -5.31
CA LYS A 452 -20.57 -3.60 -6.73
C LYS A 452 -21.04 -2.15 -6.97
N HIS A 453 -21.57 -1.47 -5.96
CA HIS A 453 -21.89 -0.04 -6.02
C HIS A 453 -20.68 0.87 -6.33
N ARG A 454 -19.44 0.37 -6.23
CA ARG A 454 -18.20 1.09 -6.59
C ARG A 454 -17.61 0.69 -7.94
N ILE A 455 -18.36 -0.06 -8.76
CA ILE A 455 -17.86 -0.75 -9.97
C ILE A 455 -16.91 0.10 -10.83
N LEU A 456 -17.29 1.32 -11.21
CA LEU A 456 -16.45 2.19 -12.05
C LEU A 456 -15.15 2.59 -11.34
N GLY A 457 -15.24 2.97 -10.05
CA GLY A 457 -14.08 3.29 -9.24
C GLY A 457 -13.13 2.11 -9.11
N GLU A 458 -13.63 0.90 -8.86
CA GLU A 458 -12.80 -0.30 -8.71
C GLU A 458 -12.07 -0.68 -10.01
N ASN A 459 -12.72 -0.54 -11.17
CA ASN A 459 -12.06 -0.70 -12.47
C ASN A 459 -10.86 0.27 -12.60
N PHE A 460 -11.10 1.55 -12.36
CA PHE A 460 -10.05 2.57 -12.51
C PHE A 460 -8.90 2.38 -11.54
N SER A 461 -9.15 2.02 -10.27
CA SER A 461 -8.07 1.79 -9.31
C SER A 461 -7.25 0.55 -9.63
N LEU A 462 -7.87 -0.56 -10.04
CA LEU A 462 -7.14 -1.79 -10.38
C LEU A 462 -6.32 -1.61 -11.66
N ILE A 463 -6.90 -1.06 -12.73
CA ILE A 463 -6.15 -0.79 -13.96
C ILE A 463 -4.97 0.15 -13.68
N TYR A 464 -5.20 1.20 -12.89
CA TYR A 464 -4.14 2.11 -12.46
C TYR A 464 -3.00 1.38 -11.72
N GLN A 465 -3.34 0.51 -10.75
CA GLN A 465 -2.34 -0.25 -9.98
C GLN A 465 -1.43 -1.08 -10.87
N HIS A 466 -1.98 -1.76 -11.88
CA HIS A 466 -1.18 -2.48 -12.87
C HIS A 466 -0.36 -1.52 -13.74
N LEU A 467 -0.94 -0.45 -14.26
CA LEU A 467 -0.22 0.49 -15.13
C LEU A 467 0.98 1.13 -14.43
N TYR A 468 0.80 1.69 -13.23
CA TYR A 468 1.89 2.43 -12.60
C TYR A 468 3.02 1.50 -12.13
N THR A 469 2.72 0.28 -11.72
CA THR A 469 3.74 -0.71 -11.31
C THR A 469 4.54 -1.19 -12.53
N GLN A 470 3.89 -1.40 -13.67
CA GLN A 470 4.58 -1.69 -14.94
C GLN A 470 5.47 -0.51 -15.38
N ASN A 471 5.00 0.73 -15.21
CA ASN A 471 5.81 1.91 -15.53
C ASN A 471 7.06 2.00 -14.64
N ILE A 472 6.97 1.64 -13.35
CA ILE A 472 8.14 1.59 -12.46
C ILE A 472 9.15 0.56 -12.97
N TRP A 473 8.70 -0.63 -13.37
CA TRP A 473 9.60 -1.64 -13.94
C TRP A 473 10.31 -1.15 -15.20
N GLN A 474 9.59 -0.49 -16.10
CA GLN A 474 10.19 0.10 -17.30
C GLN A 474 11.24 1.17 -16.96
N GLU A 475 10.97 2.04 -15.99
CA GLU A 475 11.94 3.03 -15.49
C GLU A 475 13.19 2.36 -14.90
N LEU A 476 13.05 1.16 -14.32
CA LEU A 476 14.15 0.33 -13.82
C LEU A 476 14.84 -0.49 -14.92
N GLY A 477 14.47 -0.30 -16.19
CA GLY A 477 15.06 -1.01 -17.34
C GLY A 477 14.50 -2.41 -17.57
N TYR A 478 13.28 -2.69 -17.10
CA TYR A 478 12.56 -3.95 -17.31
C TYR A 478 11.36 -3.72 -18.24
N SER A 479 11.62 -3.66 -19.54
CA SER A 479 10.58 -3.64 -20.58
C SER A 479 10.13 -5.04 -21.01
N GLU A 480 10.99 -6.05 -20.80
CA GLU A 480 10.74 -7.45 -21.15
C GLU A 480 11.14 -8.38 -20.00
N ALA A 481 10.51 -9.55 -19.93
CA ALA A 481 10.81 -10.56 -18.93
C ALA A 481 12.23 -11.12 -19.14
N LYS A 482 13.09 -10.99 -18.12
CA LYS A 482 14.48 -11.48 -18.15
C LYS A 482 14.63 -12.97 -17.81
N LEU A 483 13.55 -13.60 -17.32
CA LEU A 483 13.48 -15.04 -17.12
C LEU A 483 12.54 -15.65 -18.15
N SER A 484 12.90 -16.81 -18.66
CA SER A 484 11.95 -17.73 -19.28
C SER A 484 11.08 -18.40 -18.20
N LYS A 485 9.95 -18.97 -18.61
CA LYS A 485 9.10 -19.78 -17.72
C LYS A 485 9.89 -20.87 -16.99
N LYS A 486 10.77 -21.59 -17.68
CA LYS A 486 11.56 -22.69 -17.11
C LYS A 486 12.56 -22.20 -16.05
N GLU A 487 13.19 -21.05 -16.29
CA GLU A 487 14.11 -20.44 -15.31
C GLU A 487 13.36 -19.96 -14.08
N TYR A 488 12.20 -19.31 -14.27
CA TYR A 488 11.35 -18.88 -13.16
C TYR A 488 10.87 -20.06 -12.31
N GLN A 489 10.39 -21.13 -12.93
CA GLN A 489 10.04 -22.38 -12.24
C GLN A 489 11.22 -23.00 -11.48
N SER A 490 12.43 -22.88 -12.03
CA SER A 490 13.64 -23.39 -11.38
C SER A 490 14.04 -22.53 -10.18
N TRP A 491 13.83 -21.21 -10.26
CA TRP A 491 14.02 -20.28 -9.15
C TRP A 491 13.02 -20.55 -8.02
N LEU A 492 11.73 -20.74 -8.33
CA LEU A 492 10.70 -21.07 -7.34
C LEU A 492 11.03 -22.33 -6.53
N LYS A 493 11.65 -23.35 -7.16
CA LYS A 493 12.06 -24.59 -6.50
C LYS A 493 13.20 -24.42 -5.49
N GLN A 494 13.92 -23.30 -5.53
CA GLN A 494 15.02 -22.99 -4.60
C GLN A 494 14.51 -22.28 -3.34
N LEU A 495 13.29 -21.75 -3.36
CA LEU A 495 12.69 -21.11 -2.20
C LEU A 495 12.49 -22.12 -1.06
N PRO A 496 12.51 -21.66 0.20
CA PRO A 496 12.20 -22.51 1.35
C PRO A 496 10.84 -23.20 1.18
N LYS A 497 10.77 -24.49 1.53
CA LYS A 497 9.51 -25.24 1.57
C LYS A 497 8.58 -24.77 2.67
N ALA A 498 9.12 -24.29 3.79
CA ALA A 498 8.35 -23.83 4.92
C ALA A 498 9.01 -22.60 5.56
N THR A 499 8.19 -21.61 5.93
CA THR A 499 8.62 -20.40 6.63
C THR A 499 7.59 -20.04 7.69
N LEU A 500 8.07 -19.71 8.90
CA LEU A 500 7.25 -19.12 9.95
C LEU A 500 7.61 -17.64 10.09
N THR A 501 6.76 -16.77 9.55
CA THR A 501 6.91 -15.31 9.63
C THR A 501 6.26 -14.81 10.91
N TRP A 502 7.06 -14.20 11.78
CA TRP A 502 6.57 -13.65 13.04
C TRP A 502 6.07 -12.24 12.87
N PHE A 503 4.93 -11.93 13.50
CA PHE A 503 4.43 -10.58 13.68
C PHE A 503 4.60 -10.11 15.11
N HIS A 504 4.46 -11.04 16.06
CA HIS A 504 4.63 -10.80 17.48
C HIS A 504 4.95 -12.12 18.20
N LYS A 505 6.00 -12.14 19.04
CA LYS A 505 6.35 -13.32 19.86
C LYS A 505 5.91 -13.21 21.32
N GLY A 506 5.73 -11.99 21.81
CA GLY A 506 5.48 -11.72 23.23
C GLY A 506 6.54 -12.31 24.16
N LYS A 507 6.27 -12.29 25.46
CA LYS A 507 6.96 -13.12 26.45
C LYS A 507 6.27 -14.49 26.55
N GLU A 508 6.85 -15.39 27.34
CA GLU A 508 6.22 -16.67 27.65
C GLU A 508 4.81 -16.46 28.24
N GLY A 509 3.82 -17.18 27.72
CA GLY A 509 2.40 -17.02 28.08
C GLY A 509 1.66 -15.88 27.36
N ASP A 510 2.36 -14.96 26.69
CA ASP A 510 1.72 -13.92 25.90
C ASP A 510 1.17 -14.48 24.58
N SER A 511 0.07 -13.89 24.11
CA SER A 511 -0.51 -14.19 22.79
C SER A 511 0.49 -13.84 21.70
N GLN A 512 0.87 -14.83 20.91
CA GLN A 512 1.77 -14.75 19.76
C GLN A 512 0.98 -14.57 18.47
N GLN A 513 1.60 -13.96 17.46
CA GLN A 513 1.04 -13.83 16.12
C GLN A 513 2.10 -14.16 15.08
N ALA A 514 1.72 -15.03 14.15
CA ALA A 514 2.60 -15.50 13.09
C ALA A 514 1.80 -15.89 11.83
N LEU A 515 2.52 -16.09 10.75
CA LEU A 515 2.01 -16.65 9.51
C LEU A 515 2.92 -17.80 9.08
N PHE A 516 2.33 -18.98 8.96
CA PHE A 516 3.03 -20.13 8.41
C PHE A 516 2.80 -20.19 6.89
N THR A 517 3.87 -20.28 6.12
CA THR A 517 3.86 -20.47 4.67
C THR A 517 4.44 -21.83 4.35
N TYR A 518 3.71 -22.66 3.59
CA TYR A 518 4.17 -23.97 3.13
C TYR A 518 4.03 -24.08 1.60
N ARG A 519 5.10 -24.49 0.94
CA ARG A 519 5.15 -24.72 -0.51
C ARG A 519 5.22 -26.22 -0.79
N ASP A 520 4.23 -26.71 -1.52
CA ASP A 520 4.26 -28.03 -2.13
C ASP A 520 4.10 -27.92 -3.65
N LYS A 521 5.21 -28.16 -4.36
CA LYS A 521 5.33 -27.96 -5.80
C LYS A 521 4.94 -26.52 -6.19
N ASP A 522 3.88 -26.36 -6.96
CA ASP A 522 3.31 -25.10 -7.43
C ASP A 522 2.26 -24.51 -6.49
N ARG A 523 1.81 -25.26 -5.47
CA ARG A 523 0.85 -24.77 -4.48
C ARG A 523 1.55 -24.12 -3.29
N ILE A 524 0.95 -23.05 -2.79
CA ILE A 524 1.39 -22.32 -1.60
C ILE A 524 0.22 -22.23 -0.64
N PHE A 525 0.46 -22.63 0.60
CA PHE A 525 -0.49 -22.56 1.70
C PHE A 525 -0.05 -21.48 2.69
N ASN A 526 -0.98 -20.59 3.03
CA ASN A 526 -0.81 -19.59 4.08
C ASN A 526 -1.72 -19.94 5.25
N LEU A 527 -1.17 -20.22 6.43
CA LEU A 527 -1.93 -20.48 7.65
C LEU A 527 -1.69 -19.32 8.64
N PRO A 528 -2.62 -18.36 8.75
CA PRO A 528 -2.49 -17.23 9.66
C PRO A 528 -2.82 -17.64 11.09
N LEU A 529 -1.94 -17.30 12.03
CA LEU A 529 -2.16 -17.38 13.47
C LEU A 529 -2.24 -15.95 13.99
N VAL A 530 -3.39 -15.30 13.74
CA VAL A 530 -3.61 -13.87 13.99
C VAL A 530 -4.96 -13.66 14.68
N ASN A 531 -5.08 -12.61 15.49
CA ASN A 531 -6.26 -12.42 16.34
C ASN A 531 -7.42 -11.71 15.62
N GLY A 532 -7.24 -11.13 14.43
CA GLY A 532 -8.32 -10.58 13.58
C GLY A 532 -9.16 -9.42 14.16
N GLU A 533 -9.09 -9.15 15.46
CA GLU A 533 -9.95 -8.24 16.23
C GLU A 533 -11.45 -8.51 15.99
N GLU A 534 -12.20 -7.56 15.44
CA GLU A 534 -13.62 -7.69 15.13
C GLU A 534 -13.86 -8.72 14.01
N TYR A 535 -12.83 -9.05 13.22
CA TYR A 535 -12.87 -10.02 12.14
C TYR A 535 -12.43 -11.43 12.57
N VAL A 536 -12.21 -11.67 13.87
CA VAL A 536 -11.64 -12.94 14.37
C VAL A 536 -12.44 -14.19 13.96
N ARG A 537 -13.76 -14.06 13.80
CA ARG A 537 -14.65 -15.15 13.33
C ARG A 537 -14.88 -15.16 11.83
N HIS A 538 -14.35 -14.18 11.09
CA HIS A 538 -14.52 -14.16 9.64
C HIS A 538 -13.70 -15.29 9.01
N SER A 539 -14.31 -15.95 8.01
CA SER A 539 -13.75 -17.14 7.37
C SER A 539 -12.40 -16.92 6.69
N THR A 540 -11.99 -15.66 6.48
CA THR A 540 -10.70 -15.25 5.91
C THR A 540 -9.59 -15.08 6.95
N TYR A 541 -9.89 -15.13 8.26
CA TYR A 541 -8.93 -14.98 9.37
C TYR A 541 -8.76 -16.25 10.20
N LEU A 542 -9.52 -17.31 9.90
CA LEU A 542 -9.46 -18.57 10.63
C LEU A 542 -8.05 -19.18 10.54
N PRO A 543 -7.55 -19.82 11.62
CA PRO A 543 -6.26 -20.50 11.64
C PRO A 543 -6.30 -21.84 10.90
N ILE A 544 -6.51 -21.76 9.59
CA ILE A 544 -6.53 -22.86 8.63
C ILE A 544 -5.62 -22.53 7.44
N PRO A 545 -5.13 -23.53 6.69
CA PRO A 545 -4.29 -23.26 5.52
C PRO A 545 -5.14 -22.77 4.34
N TYR A 546 -4.89 -21.53 3.90
CA TYR A 546 -5.49 -20.95 2.69
C TYR A 546 -4.62 -21.17 1.47
N THR A 547 -5.27 -21.52 0.36
CA THR A 547 -4.65 -21.64 -0.95
C THR A 547 -5.73 -21.64 -2.03
N ARG A 548 -5.42 -21.07 -3.20
CA ARG A 548 -6.39 -20.98 -4.28
C ARG A 548 -6.82 -22.38 -4.75
N GLU A 549 -8.09 -22.51 -5.13
CA GLU A 549 -8.70 -23.74 -5.68
C GLU A 549 -8.79 -24.93 -4.70
N VAL A 550 -8.31 -24.79 -3.46
CA VAL A 550 -8.34 -25.85 -2.45
C VAL A 550 -9.09 -25.38 -1.19
N ILE A 551 -8.62 -24.34 -0.50
CA ILE A 551 -9.31 -23.77 0.68
C ILE A 551 -9.23 -22.24 0.62
N GLN A 552 -10.39 -21.59 0.54
CA GLN A 552 -10.50 -20.13 0.50
C GLN A 552 -11.56 -19.65 1.49
N GLY A 553 -11.26 -18.55 2.19
CA GLY A 553 -12.24 -17.84 2.98
C GLY A 553 -13.10 -16.95 2.09
N GLN A 554 -14.39 -16.87 2.41
CA GLN A 554 -15.28 -15.85 1.86
C GLN A 554 -15.22 -14.60 2.75
N PRO A 555 -14.89 -13.42 2.19
CA PRO A 555 -14.92 -12.18 2.96
C PRO A 555 -16.29 -11.93 3.60
N ASP A 556 -16.29 -11.35 4.81
CA ASP A 556 -17.47 -10.95 5.58
C ASP A 556 -18.45 -12.08 5.98
N THR A 557 -18.03 -13.34 5.92
CA THR A 557 -18.83 -14.48 6.40
C THR A 557 -18.23 -15.11 7.66
N GLU A 558 -19.07 -15.43 8.64
CA GLU A 558 -18.69 -16.17 9.84
C GLU A 558 -19.10 -17.64 9.72
N VAL A 559 -18.20 -18.47 9.17
CA VAL A 559 -18.38 -19.92 9.05
C VAL A 559 -17.12 -20.60 9.58
N PRO A 560 -17.20 -21.54 10.54
CA PRO A 560 -16.03 -22.16 11.19
C PRO A 560 -15.42 -23.27 10.31
N LEU A 561 -14.98 -22.90 9.11
CA LEU A 561 -14.44 -23.83 8.11
C LEU A 561 -13.23 -24.58 8.67
N LEU A 562 -13.31 -25.91 8.69
CA LEU A 562 -12.24 -26.83 9.11
C LEU A 562 -11.71 -26.58 10.54
N LEU A 563 -12.49 -25.90 11.38
CA LEU A 563 -12.20 -25.65 12.79
C LEU A 563 -13.14 -26.45 13.70
N PRO A 564 -12.65 -26.99 14.82
CA PRO A 564 -13.52 -27.55 15.83
C PRO A 564 -14.26 -26.42 16.56
N VAL A 565 -15.59 -26.49 16.58
CA VAL A 565 -16.46 -25.65 17.40
C VAL A 565 -16.89 -26.47 18.60
N ILE A 566 -16.48 -26.02 19.79
CA ILE A 566 -16.85 -26.66 21.05
C ILE A 566 -18.20 -26.10 21.48
N GLN A 567 -19.22 -26.95 21.53
CA GLN A 567 -20.55 -26.58 22.03
C GLN A 567 -20.61 -26.82 23.53
N GLU A 568 -20.83 -25.75 24.29
CA GLU A 568 -21.09 -25.82 25.72
C GLU A 568 -22.56 -26.20 25.99
N PRO A 569 -22.90 -26.73 27.18
CA PRO A 569 -24.28 -27.03 27.56
C PRO A 569 -25.24 -25.83 27.51
N THR A 570 -24.70 -24.60 27.58
CA THR A 570 -25.43 -23.34 27.45
C THR A 570 -25.91 -23.06 26.02
N GLY A 571 -25.37 -23.77 25.03
CA GLY A 571 -25.64 -23.58 23.61
C GLY A 571 -24.71 -22.59 22.90
N GLU A 572 -23.76 -21.97 23.62
CA GLU A 572 -22.73 -21.13 23.00
C GLU A 572 -21.61 -22.00 22.39
N GLY A 573 -21.15 -21.62 21.19
CA GLY A 573 -20.06 -22.29 20.49
C GLY A 573 -18.74 -21.55 20.68
N LEU A 574 -17.76 -22.19 21.31
CA LEU A 574 -16.40 -21.67 21.44
C LEU A 574 -15.59 -22.01 20.20
N TRP A 575 -15.02 -20.98 19.57
CA TRP A 575 -14.21 -21.10 18.35
C TRP A 575 -12.75 -20.85 18.71
N PRO A 576 -11.82 -21.71 18.28
CA PRO A 576 -10.39 -21.53 18.54
C PRO A 576 -9.77 -20.53 17.54
N VAL A 577 -10.19 -19.26 17.60
CA VAL A 577 -9.87 -18.24 16.59
C VAL A 577 -8.93 -17.12 17.06
N GLY A 578 -8.39 -17.20 18.27
CA GLY A 578 -7.41 -16.22 18.75
C GLY A 578 -6.61 -16.70 19.96
N ARG A 579 -5.74 -15.84 20.48
CA ARG A 579 -4.85 -16.08 21.63
C ARG A 579 -3.98 -17.33 21.46
N PHE A 580 -3.18 -17.34 20.42
CA PHE A 580 -2.21 -18.41 20.15
C PHE A 580 -1.01 -18.27 21.09
N THR A 581 -0.64 -19.32 21.79
CA THR A 581 0.59 -19.37 22.61
C THR A 581 1.44 -20.56 22.18
N GLU A 582 2.73 -20.52 22.54
CA GLU A 582 3.69 -21.61 22.27
C GLU A 582 3.71 -22.09 20.81
N ILE A 583 3.66 -21.15 19.86
CA ILE A 583 3.77 -21.47 18.43
C ILE A 583 5.17 -22.06 18.17
N SER A 584 5.21 -23.28 17.63
CA SER A 584 6.44 -24.01 17.34
C SER A 584 6.38 -24.66 15.98
N LEU A 585 7.48 -24.56 15.22
CA LEU A 585 7.65 -25.21 13.93
C LEU A 585 8.85 -26.16 14.01
N GLN A 586 8.62 -27.43 13.70
CA GLN A 586 9.65 -28.47 13.66
C GLN A 586 9.71 -29.09 12.27
N GLN A 587 10.93 -29.27 11.76
CA GLN A 587 11.15 -30.03 10.53
C GLN A 587 11.25 -31.52 10.89
N GLU A 588 10.47 -32.34 10.19
CA GLU A 588 10.45 -33.79 10.33
C GLU A 588 11.09 -34.47 9.12
N ALA A 589 11.27 -35.79 9.18
CA ALA A 589 11.79 -36.57 8.05
C ALA A 589 10.92 -36.42 6.78
N GLU A 590 9.60 -36.36 6.94
CA GLU A 590 8.62 -36.33 5.83
C GLU A 590 7.80 -35.04 5.76
N GLY A 591 8.31 -33.93 6.31
CA GLY A 591 7.59 -32.66 6.24
C GLY A 591 7.85 -31.71 7.40
N TYR A 592 6.80 -31.02 7.85
CA TYR A 592 6.86 -30.04 8.93
C TYR A 592 5.69 -30.22 9.90
N THR A 593 5.98 -30.12 11.19
CA THR A 593 4.99 -30.07 12.26
C THR A 593 4.87 -28.64 12.78
N LEU A 594 3.67 -28.06 12.74
CA LEU A 594 3.35 -26.77 13.36
C LEU A 594 2.42 -27.02 14.55
N THR A 595 2.77 -26.51 15.73
CA THR A 595 1.95 -26.66 16.95
C THR A 595 1.71 -25.32 17.64
N TRP A 596 0.61 -25.22 18.37
CA TRP A 596 0.34 -24.11 19.28
C TRP A 596 -0.71 -24.51 20.32
N GLN A 597 -0.90 -23.65 21.32
CA GLN A 597 -1.91 -23.77 22.36
C GLN A 597 -2.89 -22.59 22.33
N GLN A 598 -4.13 -22.83 22.74
CA GLN A 598 -5.17 -21.82 22.94
C GLN A 598 -5.99 -22.15 24.18
N GLU A 599 -6.08 -21.19 25.09
CA GLU A 599 -7.04 -21.24 26.21
C GLU A 599 -8.41 -20.78 25.68
N LEU A 600 -9.39 -21.69 25.69
CA LEU A 600 -10.75 -21.42 25.23
C LEU A 600 -11.63 -20.89 26.36
N SER A 601 -11.37 -21.35 27.59
CA SER A 601 -11.96 -20.87 28.85
C SER A 601 -11.03 -21.25 30.02
N ASP A 602 -11.34 -20.80 31.24
CA ASP A 602 -10.50 -21.02 32.44
C ASP A 602 -10.10 -22.49 32.68
N ASN A 603 -10.91 -23.44 32.24
CA ASN A 603 -10.69 -24.89 32.41
C ASN A 603 -10.69 -25.65 31.08
N LEU A 604 -10.44 -24.99 29.96
CA LEU A 604 -10.42 -25.63 28.65
C LEU A 604 -9.25 -25.16 27.79
N LEU A 605 -8.32 -26.07 27.56
CA LEU A 605 -7.14 -25.88 26.73
C LEU A 605 -7.26 -26.68 25.44
N LEU A 606 -6.95 -26.05 24.32
CA LEU A 606 -6.80 -26.68 23.02
C LEU A 606 -5.34 -26.69 22.61
N LEU A 607 -4.78 -27.88 22.39
CA LEU A 607 -3.50 -28.04 21.72
C LEU A 607 -3.77 -28.41 20.26
N THR A 608 -3.31 -27.57 19.33
CA THR A 608 -3.44 -27.84 17.89
C THR A 608 -2.10 -28.29 17.33
N ARG A 609 -2.13 -29.35 16.52
CA ARG A 609 -1.00 -29.85 15.75
C ARG A 609 -1.39 -29.95 14.28
N TYR A 610 -0.63 -29.30 13.42
CA TYR A 610 -0.66 -29.52 11.98
C TYR A 610 0.58 -30.29 11.52
N GLN A 611 0.39 -31.24 10.60
CA GLN A 611 1.45 -31.92 9.89
C GLN A 611 1.31 -31.66 8.39
N PHE A 612 2.34 -31.04 7.80
CA PHE A 612 2.41 -30.71 6.39
C PHE A 612 3.38 -31.65 5.70
N SER A 613 2.90 -32.40 4.72
CA SER A 613 3.69 -33.32 3.89
C SER A 613 3.27 -33.17 2.43
N GLN A 614 4.04 -33.76 1.52
CA GLN A 614 3.76 -33.64 0.08
C GLN A 614 2.37 -34.21 -0.25
N GLY A 615 1.49 -33.39 -0.82
CA GLY A 615 0.12 -33.71 -1.22
C GLY A 615 -0.85 -33.94 -0.06
N LYS A 616 -0.46 -33.64 1.19
CA LYS A 616 -1.28 -33.95 2.37
C LYS A 616 -1.05 -32.99 3.54
N ILE A 617 -2.14 -32.48 4.10
CA ILE A 617 -2.17 -31.72 5.36
C ILE A 617 -3.02 -32.49 6.37
N GLU A 618 -2.52 -32.59 7.60
CA GLU A 618 -3.25 -33.22 8.71
C GLU A 618 -3.36 -32.22 9.85
N ARG A 619 -4.54 -32.15 10.47
CA ARG A 619 -4.80 -31.42 11.70
C ARG A 619 -5.21 -32.41 12.79
N GLU A 620 -4.60 -32.31 13.96
CA GLU A 620 -5.04 -32.96 15.19
C GLU A 620 -5.23 -31.90 16.28
N ASP A 621 -6.37 -31.93 16.94
CA ASP A 621 -6.75 -31.09 18.05
C ASP A 621 -6.86 -31.98 19.30
N THR A 622 -6.13 -31.61 20.36
CA THR A 622 -6.25 -32.25 21.68
C THR A 622 -6.89 -31.26 22.64
N LEU A 623 -8.14 -31.52 23.00
CA LEU A 623 -8.89 -30.77 24.01
C LEU A 623 -8.60 -31.37 25.39
N LYS A 624 -8.20 -30.52 26.35
CA LYS A 624 -8.01 -30.88 27.75
C LYS A 624 -8.85 -29.96 28.62
N GLY A 625 -9.62 -30.51 29.54
CA GLY A 625 -10.42 -29.68 30.43
C GLY A 625 -10.94 -30.39 31.65
N GLU A 626 -10.14 -30.41 32.71
CA GLU A 626 -10.48 -31.07 33.97
C GLU A 626 -11.75 -30.48 34.59
N GLY A 627 -12.80 -31.30 34.73
CA GLY A 627 -14.10 -30.88 35.23
C GLY A 627 -14.99 -30.11 34.23
N SER A 628 -14.52 -29.88 33.00
CA SER A 628 -15.32 -29.25 31.94
C SER A 628 -16.33 -30.25 31.36
N THR A 629 -17.58 -29.80 31.18
CA THR A 629 -18.61 -30.57 30.49
C THR A 629 -18.81 -30.00 29.09
N LEU A 630 -18.69 -30.86 28.08
CA LEU A 630 -18.97 -30.52 26.69
C LEU A 630 -20.32 -31.11 26.29
N HIS A 631 -21.02 -30.50 25.33
CA HIS A 631 -22.20 -31.09 24.70
C HIS A 631 -21.84 -31.78 23.38
N ALA A 632 -21.06 -31.09 22.54
CA ALA A 632 -20.56 -31.63 21.29
C ALA A 632 -19.30 -30.87 20.85
N VAL A 633 -18.55 -31.47 19.94
CA VAL A 633 -17.55 -30.77 19.13
C VAL A 633 -17.92 -30.98 17.67
N CYS A 634 -18.20 -29.90 16.96
CA CYS A 634 -18.65 -29.95 15.56
C CYS A 634 -17.66 -29.23 14.65
N MET A 635 -17.61 -29.63 13.39
CA MET A 635 -16.77 -29.02 12.37
C MET A 635 -17.54 -28.95 11.05
N GLN A 636 -17.37 -27.85 10.32
CA GLN A 636 -18.00 -27.63 9.02
C GLN A 636 -16.95 -27.53 7.91
N TRP A 637 -17.33 -27.94 6.70
CA TRP A 637 -16.50 -27.77 5.50
C TRP A 637 -17.36 -27.37 4.30
N PRO A 638 -16.75 -26.80 3.24
CA PRO A 638 -17.46 -26.48 2.01
C PRO A 638 -18.05 -27.73 1.37
N ASP A 639 -19.26 -27.64 0.80
CA ASP A 639 -19.92 -28.71 0.06
C ASP A 639 -19.13 -29.18 -1.18
N THR A 640 -18.19 -28.36 -1.66
CA THR A 640 -17.24 -28.70 -2.71
C THR A 640 -16.19 -29.73 -2.29
N LEU A 641 -15.95 -29.93 -0.99
CA LEU A 641 -15.06 -30.98 -0.48
C LEU A 641 -15.84 -32.29 -0.29
N LYS A 642 -15.48 -33.32 -1.06
CA LYS A 642 -16.07 -34.65 -0.95
C LYS A 642 -15.42 -35.45 0.18
N ILE A 643 -16.25 -36.14 0.99
CA ILE A 643 -15.80 -37.02 2.07
C ILE A 643 -15.52 -38.42 1.53
N ASP A 644 -14.42 -39.02 1.95
CA ASP A 644 -14.06 -40.40 1.60
C ASP A 644 -14.86 -41.41 2.44
N ALA A 645 -16.09 -41.72 2.02
CA ALA A 645 -16.90 -42.79 2.60
C ALA A 645 -16.92 -44.07 1.73
N ASP A 646 -16.43 -44.01 0.49
CA ASP A 646 -16.41 -45.15 -0.45
C ASP A 646 -15.23 -45.04 -1.42
N GLU A 647 -14.40 -46.10 -1.50
CA GLU A 647 -13.10 -46.18 -2.18
C GLU A 647 -13.12 -46.00 -3.72
N LYS A 648 -14.23 -45.54 -4.31
CA LYS A 648 -14.36 -45.43 -5.77
C LYS A 648 -14.87 -44.06 -6.23
N LEU A 649 -13.91 -43.30 -6.78
CA LEU A 649 -13.97 -42.31 -7.86
C LEU A 649 -13.71 -40.82 -7.55
N HIS A 650 -12.85 -40.29 -8.43
CA HIS A 650 -12.37 -38.93 -8.71
C HIS A 650 -11.27 -38.31 -7.81
N LYS A 651 -10.07 -38.23 -8.42
CA LYS A 651 -8.97 -37.30 -8.15
C LYS A 651 -9.60 -35.89 -8.10
N GLU A 652 -9.57 -35.14 -7.01
CA GLU A 652 -8.45 -34.23 -6.76
C GLU A 652 -8.35 -33.77 -5.30
N MET A 653 -9.34 -34.00 -4.43
CA MET A 653 -9.21 -33.72 -2.99
C MET A 653 -10.02 -34.69 -2.13
N LYS A 654 -9.47 -35.08 -0.97
CA LYS A 654 -10.13 -36.01 -0.02
C LYS A 654 -10.02 -35.49 1.41
N LEU A 655 -11.17 -35.40 2.09
CA LEU A 655 -11.26 -35.05 3.51
C LEU A 655 -11.66 -36.30 4.32
N SER A 656 -10.91 -36.60 5.38
CA SER A 656 -11.22 -37.67 6.33
C SER A 656 -11.25 -37.15 7.77
N PHE A 657 -12.06 -37.78 8.62
CA PHE A 657 -12.26 -37.37 10.01
C PHE A 657 -11.87 -38.49 10.96
N LYS A 658 -11.22 -38.13 12.07
CA LYS A 658 -10.91 -39.04 13.18
C LYS A 658 -11.69 -38.59 14.41
N GLY A 659 -12.56 -39.48 14.91
CA GLY A 659 -13.36 -39.24 16.13
C GLY A 659 -14.68 -38.50 15.94
N TYR A 660 -15.10 -38.21 14.70
CA TYR A 660 -16.39 -37.57 14.42
C TYR A 660 -17.40 -38.52 13.78
N GLN A 661 -18.69 -38.24 13.96
CA GLN A 661 -19.79 -38.77 13.15
C GLN A 661 -20.20 -37.73 12.11
N ILE A 662 -20.26 -38.13 10.84
CA ILE A 662 -20.67 -37.25 9.75
C ILE A 662 -22.19 -37.04 9.81
N ALA A 663 -22.63 -35.78 9.80
CA ALA A 663 -24.03 -35.42 9.78
C ALA A 663 -24.69 -35.76 8.43
N ALA A 664 -26.01 -35.92 8.44
CA ALA A 664 -26.78 -36.32 7.25
C ALA A 664 -26.70 -35.31 6.10
N ASN A 665 -26.32 -34.05 6.37
CA ASN A 665 -26.10 -33.01 5.35
C ASN A 665 -24.79 -33.19 4.57
N GLY A 666 -23.87 -34.06 5.01
CA GLY A 666 -22.59 -34.32 4.35
C GLY A 666 -21.58 -33.15 4.39
N ILE A 667 -21.84 -32.11 5.18
CA ILE A 667 -20.99 -30.90 5.29
C ILE A 667 -20.62 -30.54 6.73
N GLU A 668 -21.05 -31.36 7.69
CA GLU A 668 -20.76 -31.21 9.11
C GLU A 668 -20.41 -32.56 9.73
N ALA A 669 -19.46 -32.59 10.66
CA ALA A 669 -19.13 -33.75 11.46
C ALA A 669 -19.12 -33.35 12.93
N CYS A 670 -19.78 -34.14 13.78
CA CYS A 670 -19.90 -33.87 15.19
C CYS A 670 -19.48 -35.09 16.03
N TYR A 671 -18.77 -34.81 17.11
CA TYR A 671 -18.61 -35.72 18.23
C TYR A 671 -19.58 -35.30 19.32
N GLN A 672 -20.53 -36.16 19.70
CA GLN A 672 -21.47 -35.90 20.79
C GLN A 672 -20.99 -36.59 22.06
N THR A 673 -21.03 -35.87 23.19
CA THR A 673 -20.75 -36.42 24.51
C THR A 673 -22.06 -36.78 25.21
N ASP A 674 -22.02 -37.82 26.04
CA ASP A 674 -23.10 -38.03 27.01
C ASP A 674 -23.12 -36.87 28.01
N LYS A 675 -24.32 -36.37 28.35
CA LYS A 675 -24.56 -35.11 29.10
C LYS A 675 -23.85 -34.98 30.47
N ASN A 676 -23.14 -36.01 30.94
CA ASN A 676 -22.51 -36.07 32.25
C ASN A 676 -21.03 -36.53 32.23
N THR A 677 -20.37 -36.63 31.07
CA THR A 677 -18.97 -37.09 31.02
C THR A 677 -18.01 -35.92 31.20
N SER A 678 -17.25 -35.91 32.31
CA SER A 678 -16.13 -34.98 32.51
C SER A 678 -15.07 -35.21 31.44
N LEU A 679 -14.65 -34.14 30.78
CA LEU A 679 -13.55 -34.19 29.81
C LEU A 679 -12.23 -34.37 30.58
N ASN A 680 -11.43 -35.37 30.21
CA ASN A 680 -10.02 -35.43 30.61
C ASN A 680 -9.15 -35.04 29.41
N GLU A 681 -9.30 -35.79 28.32
CA GLU A 681 -8.64 -35.54 27.06
C GLU A 681 -9.52 -36.03 25.91
N LEU A 682 -9.66 -35.24 24.85
CA LEU A 682 -10.35 -35.61 23.61
C LEU A 682 -9.47 -35.25 22.43
N LYS A 683 -9.20 -36.23 21.55
CA LYS A 683 -8.45 -36.04 20.31
C LYS A 683 -9.36 -36.13 19.11
N LEU A 684 -9.32 -35.09 18.29
CA LEU A 684 -10.11 -34.95 17.07
C LEU A 684 -9.17 -34.52 15.95
N GLY A 685 -9.52 -34.78 14.70
CA GLY A 685 -8.67 -34.34 13.62
C GLY A 685 -9.23 -34.62 12.24
N TRP A 686 -8.57 -34.04 11.24
CA TRP A 686 -8.87 -34.27 9.84
C TRP A 686 -7.60 -34.36 9.00
N SER A 687 -7.73 -35.00 7.83
CA SER A 687 -6.70 -35.01 6.81
C SER A 687 -7.26 -34.53 5.48
N LEU A 688 -6.52 -33.65 4.82
CA LEU A 688 -6.77 -33.17 3.47
C LEU A 688 -5.66 -33.68 2.54
N ALA A 689 -6.02 -34.52 1.57
CA ALA A 689 -5.17 -34.82 0.41
C ALA A 689 -5.58 -33.94 -0.78
N TYR A 690 -4.63 -33.45 -1.58
CA TYR A 690 -4.85 -32.49 -2.68
C TYR A 690 -3.92 -32.67 -3.90
#